data_AF-A0A850GSQ4-F1
#
_entry.id   AF-A0A850GSQ4-F1
#
_cell.length_a   1.000
_cell.length_b   1.000
_cell.length_c   1.000
_cell.angle_alpha   90.00
_cell.angle_beta   90.00
_cell.angle_gamma   90.00
#
_symmetry.space_group_name_H-M   'P 1'
#
loop_
_entity.id
_entity.type
_entity.pdbx_description
1 polymer ?
#
loop_
_entity_poly.entity_id
_entity_poly.type
_entity_poly.pdbx_seq_one_letter_code
_entity_poly.pdbx_strand_id
1 'polypeptide(L)'
;MATSDRRSRLDQGSGDPLVDLLHHDPLVRRFAAAAPSLDEVGRFALRAALLEDRAAAVRVAAAASLARLELEAAEARSRSLGDDGRQICGWLREALDDPSPSVREAACQALARVARLDAPGGRQVCARLVRLIGEEPIWWVRRSACRALAAVGGADEALVLAPLLTCLDDPFWRVRYGVVQALAMIVAHAPGGEDEREALRTRLLAAGEQLEAPGRAALAYLAGAWPEGEDALVEAPAIGHDGVAPKTSRAGLADPDPAVVTARLLAAGPDEVPTRELIALLAESHAALRGEAARRLAVAAEDDPECLRPALAWLEDPRFPNAPAATRKLLAKLGARARPLAEAALADTESWGGAATWAAGWVAEHPAEALHPRLLALLEDPRRTTPGLRRALMGACGAILVRERGRATAMEAAVVAGLDDADAQVRGAAACALARARRGGPHIDLSRWRSFEDPRVRALVLEDPTLDEALSWAGLEDRDGRVRASALRSLDTRLRPAEAARFDAQRRALRRDPDPRVREVVLDPAAAVELADEPDASVRRASAALLERLPWPAITAEARLGLIEHLLRAEDPVLRVRGLALLDPETQLPALLLALRDREAMVRGAADERLAGLDDLSGRIEAVLAKRDGAGDLPLRMAAWPRLLMGAGLEPEAAAERLDAALASEEDAAIRELLTVIGLTLGRPVPVDSESPRVATSASTPAPTPTSAPAPTPEAARADALRQRRPLGHSGLSLAPLVISGAYSLSPASLAFAVERGVDTMFWEPRYASMSAFLRQPKRRGIQVIAGSFHAERDGLLRDLETARRRLGRGCIDLFMLFWVRSPARLSAEALATLRECQARGWIRSYGFSTHDRATACEAVATGDWPVIMTRHSAAHRGAEAELLGAAAEAGVGMLGFSALCYGRMLRPSSVYARGPAPPDCYRYSLAQPAVAACVSAPRRHRELAENLAVLERPELGDEQLEALRAHGREIYADNARFGRLLRRGGAPLREAILALFERGGSPEPAASERDSPKSSATH
;
A
#
# COMPACT_ATOMS: atom_id res chain seq x y z
N MET A 1 -22.54 -16.54 -30.63
CA MET A 1 -22.16 -15.26 -29.95
C MET A 1 -22.10 -15.50 -28.46
N ALA A 2 -20.88 -15.56 -27.91
CA ALA A 2 -20.62 -15.82 -26.51
C ALA A 2 -21.05 -14.62 -25.64
N THR A 3 -22.04 -14.84 -24.78
CA THR A 3 -22.28 -14.00 -23.61
C THR A 3 -21.03 -14.14 -22.72
N SER A 4 -20.19 -13.10 -22.66
CA SER A 4 -19.09 -13.05 -21.69
C SER A 4 -19.71 -12.91 -20.31
N ASP A 5 -20.00 -14.04 -19.69
CA ASP A 5 -20.35 -14.08 -18.28
C ASP A 5 -19.11 -13.60 -17.53
N ARG A 6 -19.19 -12.41 -16.92
CA ARG A 6 -18.08 -11.85 -16.14
C ARG A 6 -18.01 -12.64 -14.84
N ARG A 7 -17.39 -13.81 -14.95
CA ARG A 7 -16.84 -14.61 -13.86
C ARG A 7 -16.23 -13.71 -12.79
N SER A 8 -16.53 -14.00 -11.53
CA SER A 8 -15.98 -13.29 -10.39
C SER A 8 -14.44 -13.28 -10.49
N ARG A 9 -13.74 -12.33 -9.85
CA ARG A 9 -12.27 -12.31 -9.90
C ARG A 9 -11.62 -13.52 -9.21
N LEU A 10 -12.35 -14.24 -8.36
CA LEU A 10 -11.95 -15.55 -7.85
C LEU A 10 -12.10 -16.63 -8.93
N ASP A 11 -13.14 -16.52 -9.75
CA ASP A 11 -13.41 -17.42 -10.88
C ASP A 11 -12.47 -17.16 -12.08
N GLN A 12 -11.55 -16.18 -11.97
CA GLN A 12 -10.45 -15.93 -12.90
C GLN A 12 -9.16 -16.69 -12.53
N GLY A 13 -9.08 -17.26 -11.33
CA GLY A 13 -7.99 -18.12 -10.88
C GLY A 13 -8.28 -19.61 -11.10
N SER A 14 -7.37 -20.49 -10.68
CA SER A 14 -7.56 -21.95 -10.74
C SER A 14 -8.62 -22.43 -9.73
N GLY A 15 -8.87 -21.65 -8.66
CA GLY A 15 -9.68 -22.02 -7.51
C GLY A 15 -8.86 -22.56 -6.33
N ASP A 16 -7.58 -22.87 -6.55
CA ASP A 16 -6.62 -23.28 -5.52
C ASP A 16 -5.76 -22.07 -5.12
N PRO A 17 -5.85 -21.59 -3.86
CA PRO A 17 -5.05 -20.48 -3.37
C PRO A 17 -3.54 -20.65 -3.52
N LEU A 18 -2.99 -21.87 -3.44
CA LEU A 18 -1.54 -22.10 -3.58
C LEU A 18 -1.07 -21.88 -5.01
N VAL A 19 -1.86 -22.35 -5.99
CA VAL A 19 -1.61 -22.11 -7.41
C VAL A 19 -1.86 -20.64 -7.77
N ASP A 20 -2.93 -20.06 -7.24
CA ASP A 20 -3.32 -18.67 -7.50
C ASP A 20 -2.36 -17.64 -6.90
N LEU A 21 -1.61 -18.01 -5.85
CA LEU A 21 -0.48 -17.23 -5.33
C LEU A 21 0.69 -17.13 -6.31
N LEU A 22 0.78 -18.02 -7.30
CA LEU A 22 1.79 -17.99 -8.35
C LEU A 22 1.23 -17.46 -9.68
N HIS A 23 0.01 -16.91 -9.67
CA HIS A 23 -0.64 -16.37 -10.86
C HIS A 23 0.05 -15.08 -11.34
N HIS A 24 0.03 -14.79 -12.65
CA HIS A 24 0.70 -13.61 -13.21
C HIS A 24 0.00 -12.29 -12.82
N ASP A 25 -1.33 -12.29 -12.67
CA ASP A 25 -2.12 -11.14 -12.21
C ASP A 25 -1.96 -10.90 -10.68
N PRO A 26 -1.43 -9.74 -10.24
CA PRO A 26 -1.28 -9.41 -8.82
C PRO A 26 -2.61 -9.30 -8.06
N LEU A 27 -3.75 -9.08 -8.73
CA LEU A 27 -5.06 -9.06 -8.08
C LEU A 27 -5.50 -10.45 -7.65
N VAL A 28 -5.33 -11.46 -8.54
CA VAL A 28 -5.61 -12.87 -8.22
C VAL A 28 -4.74 -13.30 -7.05
N ARG A 29 -3.42 -13.05 -7.12
CA ARG A 29 -2.48 -13.34 -6.01
C ARG A 29 -2.87 -12.67 -4.70
N ARG A 30 -3.34 -11.42 -4.74
CA ARG A 30 -3.78 -10.72 -3.53
C ARG A 30 -4.99 -11.40 -2.88
N PHE A 31 -5.96 -11.87 -3.67
CA PHE A 31 -7.12 -12.59 -3.14
C PHE A 31 -6.72 -13.96 -2.61
N ALA A 32 -5.87 -14.68 -3.33
CA ALA A 32 -5.29 -15.95 -2.88
C ALA A 32 -4.53 -15.80 -1.56
N ALA A 33 -3.68 -14.76 -1.45
CA ALA A 33 -2.98 -14.44 -0.21
C ALA A 33 -3.92 -14.11 0.95
N ALA A 34 -5.16 -13.68 0.69
CA ALA A 34 -6.16 -13.37 1.70
C ALA A 34 -7.12 -14.55 1.98
N ALA A 35 -6.96 -15.69 1.31
CA ALA A 35 -7.82 -16.85 1.45
C ALA A 35 -7.77 -17.43 2.88
N PRO A 36 -8.88 -17.98 3.40
CA PRO A 36 -8.94 -18.54 4.74
C PRO A 36 -8.43 -19.98 4.85
N SER A 37 -8.19 -20.68 3.74
CA SER A 37 -7.95 -22.14 3.70
C SER A 37 -6.48 -22.56 3.63
N LEU A 38 -5.53 -21.66 3.92
CA LEU A 38 -4.10 -21.93 3.78
C LEU A 38 -3.57 -22.66 5.02
N ASP A 39 -2.92 -23.80 4.81
CA ASP A 39 -2.36 -24.67 5.86
C ASP A 39 -0.84 -24.46 6.07
N GLU A 40 -0.11 -25.48 6.53
CA GLU A 40 1.34 -25.43 6.68
C GLU A 40 2.08 -25.13 5.37
N VAL A 41 1.64 -25.70 4.24
CA VAL A 41 2.21 -25.42 2.92
C VAL A 41 1.89 -23.99 2.53
N GLY A 42 0.66 -23.56 2.82
CA GLY A 42 0.21 -22.18 2.68
C GLY A 42 1.06 -21.17 3.45
N ARG A 43 1.60 -21.52 4.61
CA ARG A 43 2.50 -20.65 5.39
C ARG A 43 3.75 -20.26 4.60
N PHE A 44 4.43 -21.22 3.96
CA PHE A 44 5.64 -20.95 3.19
C PHE A 44 5.36 -20.19 1.90
N ALA A 45 4.22 -20.47 1.24
CA ALA A 45 3.73 -19.71 0.10
C ALA A 45 3.42 -18.25 0.48
N LEU A 46 2.77 -18.02 1.63
CA LEU A 46 2.53 -16.67 2.17
C LEU A 46 3.83 -15.97 2.57
N ARG A 47 4.83 -16.68 3.08
CA ARG A 47 6.16 -16.14 3.34
C ARG A 47 6.84 -15.66 2.06
N ALA A 48 6.77 -16.45 0.98
CA ALA A 48 7.26 -16.01 -0.33
C ALA A 48 6.48 -14.80 -0.83
N ALA A 49 5.15 -14.83 -0.72
CA ALA A 49 4.29 -13.71 -1.08
C ALA A 49 4.58 -12.44 -0.26
N LEU A 50 4.94 -12.57 1.03
CA LEU A 50 5.27 -11.46 1.92
C LEU A 50 6.65 -10.85 1.59
N LEU A 51 7.65 -11.67 1.30
CA LEU A 51 9.05 -11.20 1.21
C LEU A 51 9.52 -10.96 -0.22
N GLU A 52 8.87 -11.56 -1.23
CA GLU A 52 9.39 -11.60 -2.61
C GLU A 52 8.39 -11.11 -3.67
N ASP A 53 7.10 -11.01 -3.36
CA ASP A 53 6.13 -10.54 -4.37
C ASP A 53 6.41 -9.10 -4.77
N ARG A 54 6.40 -8.82 -6.08
CA ARG A 54 6.62 -7.48 -6.64
C ARG A 54 5.54 -6.49 -6.23
N ALA A 55 4.30 -6.94 -6.02
CA ALA A 55 3.16 -6.11 -5.68
C ALA A 55 2.99 -5.97 -4.17
N ALA A 56 3.19 -4.74 -3.66
CA ALA A 56 3.03 -4.44 -2.24
C ALA A 56 1.64 -4.80 -1.67
N ALA A 57 0.59 -4.75 -2.49
CA ALA A 57 -0.76 -5.14 -2.05
C ALA A 57 -0.89 -6.64 -1.74
N VAL A 58 -0.12 -7.50 -2.43
CA VAL A 58 -0.03 -8.94 -2.13
C VAL A 58 0.76 -9.13 -0.83
N ARG A 59 1.91 -8.46 -0.67
CA ARG A 59 2.72 -8.50 0.55
C ARG A 59 1.94 -8.07 1.80
N VAL A 60 1.12 -7.01 1.69
CA VAL A 60 0.20 -6.57 2.77
C VAL A 60 -0.82 -7.65 3.12
N ALA A 61 -1.44 -8.28 2.11
CA ALA A 61 -2.41 -9.35 2.34
C ALA A 61 -1.74 -10.56 3.03
N ALA A 62 -0.54 -10.94 2.57
CA ALA A 62 0.25 -12.02 3.15
C ALA A 62 0.64 -11.76 4.61
N ALA A 63 1.09 -10.55 4.96
CA ALA A 63 1.37 -10.16 6.35
C ALA A 63 0.14 -10.35 7.26
N ALA A 64 -1.02 -9.90 6.80
CA ALA A 64 -2.26 -10.04 7.53
C ALA A 64 -2.71 -11.51 7.67
N SER A 65 -2.48 -12.34 6.65
CA SER A 65 -2.85 -13.76 6.67
C SER A 65 -1.93 -14.59 7.56
N LEU A 66 -0.62 -14.36 7.51
CA LEU A 66 0.34 -15.00 8.42
C LEU A 66 -0.01 -14.71 9.90
N ALA A 67 -0.42 -13.48 10.22
CA ALA A 67 -0.87 -13.15 11.56
C ALA A 67 -2.18 -13.85 11.95
N ARG A 68 -3.10 -14.09 11.00
CA ARG A 68 -4.34 -14.84 11.28
C ARG A 68 -4.04 -16.31 11.53
N LEU A 69 -3.23 -16.94 10.68
CA LEU A 69 -2.81 -18.33 10.82
C LEU A 69 -2.17 -18.58 12.19
N GLU A 70 -1.28 -17.69 12.64
CA GLU A 70 -0.65 -17.84 13.95
C GLU A 70 -1.65 -17.65 15.10
N LEU A 71 -2.63 -16.75 14.98
CA LEU A 71 -3.64 -16.58 16.02
C LEU A 71 -4.53 -17.82 16.15
N GLU A 72 -4.98 -18.37 15.03
CA GLU A 72 -5.78 -19.61 14.99
C GLU A 72 -5.00 -20.79 15.58
N ALA A 73 -3.71 -20.92 15.23
CA ALA A 73 -2.83 -21.95 15.79
C ALA A 73 -2.50 -21.72 17.28
N ALA A 74 -2.35 -20.47 17.72
CA ALA A 74 -2.09 -20.14 19.12
C ALA A 74 -3.32 -20.39 20.01
N GLU A 75 -4.54 -20.13 19.51
CA GLU A 75 -5.77 -20.48 20.23
C GLU A 75 -5.85 -21.98 20.52
N ALA A 76 -5.46 -22.84 19.57
CA ALA A 76 -5.38 -24.29 19.77
C ALA A 76 -4.30 -24.72 20.80
N ARG A 77 -3.27 -23.90 21.04
CA ARG A 77 -2.13 -24.18 21.94
C ARG A 77 -2.19 -23.40 23.27
N SER A 78 -3.38 -22.97 23.70
CA SER A 78 -3.56 -22.16 24.92
C SER A 78 -2.68 -20.90 24.94
N ARG A 79 -2.51 -20.25 23.78
CA ARG A 79 -1.79 -18.97 23.56
C ARG A 79 -0.26 -19.04 23.71
N SER A 80 0.35 -20.21 23.53
CA SER A 80 1.82 -20.36 23.44
C SER A 80 2.35 -20.28 22.00
N LEU A 81 3.55 -19.72 21.82
CA LEU A 81 4.25 -19.61 20.53
C LEU A 81 5.13 -20.86 20.29
N GLY A 82 4.68 -21.76 19.42
CA GLY A 82 5.52 -22.85 18.89
C GLY A 82 6.49 -22.39 17.80
N ASP A 83 7.25 -23.34 17.25
CA ASP A 83 8.34 -23.11 16.29
C ASP A 83 7.91 -22.33 15.05
N ASP A 84 6.72 -22.63 14.55
CA ASP A 84 6.11 -21.96 13.41
C ASP A 84 5.78 -20.50 13.68
N GLY A 85 5.26 -20.22 14.87
CA GLY A 85 4.97 -18.87 15.31
C GLY A 85 6.24 -18.03 15.45
N ARG A 86 7.35 -18.65 15.88
CA ARG A 86 8.67 -18.01 15.90
C ARG A 86 9.15 -17.66 14.49
N GLN A 87 8.95 -18.55 13.52
CA GLN A 87 9.27 -18.27 12.11
C GLN A 87 8.41 -17.15 11.53
N ILE A 88 7.09 -17.19 11.75
CA ILE A 88 6.15 -16.15 11.31
C ILE A 88 6.54 -14.78 11.89
N CYS A 89 6.81 -14.71 13.20
CA CYS A 89 7.31 -13.48 13.82
C CYS A 89 8.63 -13.02 13.20
N GLY A 90 9.53 -13.95 12.87
CA GLY A 90 10.78 -13.68 12.16
C GLY A 90 10.57 -13.01 10.79
N TRP A 91 9.66 -13.54 9.97
CA TRP A 91 9.35 -12.99 8.65
C TRP A 91 8.60 -11.66 8.72
N LEU A 92 7.68 -11.51 9.66
CA LEU A 92 6.99 -10.25 9.91
C LEU A 92 7.95 -9.16 10.40
N ARG A 93 8.92 -9.52 11.25
CA ARG A 93 10.01 -8.62 11.68
C ARG A 93 10.86 -8.18 10.50
N GLU A 94 11.15 -9.07 9.54
CA GLU A 94 11.87 -8.71 8.32
C GLU A 94 11.06 -7.74 7.44
N ALA A 95 9.75 -7.94 7.36
CA ALA A 95 8.84 -7.06 6.61
C ALA A 95 8.73 -5.64 7.22
N LEU A 96 9.25 -5.40 8.43
CA LEU A 96 9.42 -4.03 8.97
C LEU A 96 10.43 -3.21 8.17
N ASP A 97 11.28 -3.82 7.35
CA ASP A 97 12.23 -3.14 6.46
C ASP A 97 11.79 -3.12 5.00
N ASP A 98 10.55 -3.53 4.71
CA ASP A 98 10.04 -3.55 3.34
C ASP A 98 10.12 -2.16 2.70
N PRO A 99 10.50 -2.02 1.41
CA PRO A 99 10.57 -0.71 0.76
C PRO A 99 9.22 0.04 0.74
N SER A 100 8.09 -0.69 0.74
CA SER A 100 6.75 -0.13 0.75
C SER A 100 6.29 0.21 2.18
N PRO A 101 5.93 1.49 2.45
CA PRO A 101 5.41 1.88 3.76
C PRO A 101 4.14 1.14 4.18
N SER A 102 3.29 0.75 3.22
CA SER A 102 2.07 0.00 3.51
C SER A 102 2.36 -1.42 4.03
N VAL A 103 3.46 -2.04 3.57
CA VAL A 103 3.87 -3.36 4.06
C VAL A 103 4.45 -3.24 5.46
N ARG A 104 5.30 -2.23 5.72
CA ARG A 104 5.81 -1.95 7.07
C ARG A 104 4.69 -1.68 8.07
N GLU A 105 3.67 -0.92 7.68
CA GLU A 105 2.47 -0.72 8.50
C GLU A 105 1.73 -2.04 8.77
N ALA A 106 1.51 -2.87 7.74
CA ALA A 106 0.85 -4.16 7.89
C ALA A 106 1.65 -5.11 8.80
N ALA A 107 2.98 -5.11 8.69
CA ALA A 107 3.89 -5.85 9.55
C ALA A 107 3.81 -5.37 11.01
N CYS A 108 3.78 -4.06 11.27
CA CYS A 108 3.54 -3.51 12.61
C CYS A 108 2.21 -4.02 13.19
N GLN A 109 1.13 -3.96 12.39
CA GLN A 109 -0.21 -4.39 12.81
C GLN A 109 -0.28 -5.90 13.05
N ALA A 110 0.40 -6.70 12.23
CA ALA A 110 0.51 -8.14 12.38
C ALA A 110 1.27 -8.51 13.67
N LEU A 111 2.47 -7.93 13.87
CA LEU A 111 3.30 -8.16 15.05
C LEU A 111 2.61 -7.74 16.34
N ALA A 112 1.87 -6.63 16.34
CA ALA A 112 1.08 -6.19 17.49
C ALA A 112 0.09 -7.27 17.99
N ARG A 113 -0.33 -8.20 17.11
CA ARG A 113 -1.25 -9.28 17.47
C ARG A 113 -0.53 -10.54 17.92
N VAL A 114 0.57 -10.90 17.26
CA VAL A 114 1.22 -12.22 17.42
C VAL A 114 2.51 -12.21 18.25
N ALA A 115 3.27 -11.11 18.27
CA ALA A 115 4.54 -11.06 18.99
C ALA A 115 4.33 -10.72 20.46
N ARG A 116 5.20 -11.27 21.32
CA ARG A 116 5.25 -11.00 22.77
C ARG A 116 6.70 -10.79 23.20
N LEU A 117 6.92 -9.99 24.23
CA LEU A 117 8.26 -9.67 24.71
C LEU A 117 9.01 -10.86 25.31
N ASP A 118 8.30 -11.72 26.03
CA ASP A 118 8.81 -12.93 26.68
C ASP A 118 9.09 -14.09 25.69
N ALA A 119 8.52 -14.01 24.48
CA ALA A 119 8.75 -15.00 23.44
C ALA A 119 10.11 -14.80 22.73
N PRO A 120 10.74 -15.88 22.22
CA PRO A 120 11.99 -15.77 21.48
C PRO A 120 11.81 -14.87 20.24
N GLY A 121 12.68 -13.87 20.10
CA GLY A 121 12.56 -12.87 19.03
C GLY A 121 11.82 -11.58 19.44
N GLY A 122 11.10 -11.57 20.58
CA GLY A 122 10.30 -10.44 21.05
C GLY A 122 11.11 -9.16 21.28
N ARG A 123 12.29 -9.29 21.92
CA ARG A 123 13.22 -8.17 22.11
C ARG A 123 13.72 -7.60 20.77
N GLN A 124 14.02 -8.46 19.80
CA GLN A 124 14.44 -8.04 18.46
C GLN A 124 13.31 -7.33 17.70
N VAL A 125 12.06 -7.74 17.90
CA VAL A 125 10.88 -7.02 17.39
C VAL A 125 10.80 -5.63 18.01
N CYS A 126 10.89 -5.52 19.33
CA CYS A 126 10.85 -4.22 20.03
C CYS A 126 11.97 -3.30 19.54
N ALA A 127 13.21 -3.79 19.44
CA ALA A 127 14.34 -3.02 18.93
C ALA A 127 14.09 -2.49 17.50
N ARG A 128 13.49 -3.31 16.61
CA ARG A 128 13.16 -2.88 15.24
C ARG A 128 12.03 -1.85 15.22
N LEU A 129 11.03 -1.97 16.09
CA LEU A 129 9.94 -1.01 16.23
C LEU A 129 10.44 0.34 16.78
N VAL A 130 11.30 0.34 17.79
CA VAL A 130 11.93 1.55 18.35
C VAL A 130 12.74 2.28 17.26
N ARG A 131 13.47 1.53 16.43
CA ARG A 131 14.15 2.11 15.27
C ARG A 131 13.18 2.77 14.29
N LEU A 132 12.07 2.11 13.94
CA LEU A 132 11.05 2.72 13.08
C LEU A 132 10.50 4.01 13.70
N ILE A 133 10.28 4.05 15.02
CA ILE A 133 9.81 5.26 15.70
C ILE A 133 10.78 6.45 15.50
N GLY A 134 12.09 6.21 15.53
CA GLY A 134 13.09 7.27 15.35
C GLY A 134 13.41 7.64 13.89
N GLU A 135 13.50 6.65 12.99
CA GLU A 135 14.08 6.83 11.66
C GLU A 135 13.05 6.89 10.51
N GLU A 136 11.83 6.39 10.72
CA GLU A 136 10.86 6.22 9.63
C GLU A 136 10.29 7.57 9.17
N PRO A 137 10.42 7.94 7.89
CA PRO A 137 9.86 9.20 7.40
C PRO A 137 8.33 9.21 7.33
N ILE A 138 7.70 8.05 7.21
CA ILE A 138 6.26 7.92 7.02
C ILE A 138 5.53 7.88 8.36
N TRP A 139 4.87 8.99 8.70
CA TRP A 139 4.21 9.16 10.00
C TRP A 139 3.19 8.07 10.36
N TRP A 140 2.48 7.49 9.40
CA TRP A 140 1.48 6.46 9.71
C TRP A 140 2.13 5.11 10.05
N VAL A 141 3.33 4.84 9.54
CA VAL A 141 4.15 3.69 9.94
C VAL A 141 4.69 3.92 11.35
N ARG A 142 5.27 5.09 11.65
CA ARG A 142 5.71 5.45 13.02
C ARG A 142 4.61 5.28 14.07
N ARG A 143 3.42 5.82 13.77
CA ARG A 143 2.24 5.68 14.62
C ARG A 143 1.88 4.21 14.86
N SER A 144 1.92 3.39 13.82
CA SER A 144 1.64 1.95 13.92
C SER A 144 2.73 1.21 14.70
N ALA A 145 3.99 1.62 14.55
CA ALA A 145 5.12 1.09 15.32
C ALA A 145 4.99 1.40 16.81
N CYS A 146 4.58 2.62 17.20
CA CYS A 146 4.32 2.97 18.61
C CYS A 146 3.25 2.06 19.23
N ARG A 147 2.16 1.83 18.51
CA ARG A 147 1.07 0.97 18.98
C ARG A 147 1.49 -0.50 19.05
N ALA A 148 2.26 -0.97 18.07
CA ALA A 148 2.82 -2.31 18.07
C ALA A 148 3.80 -2.50 19.24
N LEU A 149 4.65 -1.51 19.51
CA LEU A 149 5.61 -1.56 20.61
C LEU A 149 4.90 -1.71 21.96
N ALA A 150 3.87 -0.91 22.21
CA ALA A 150 3.04 -1.05 23.40
C ALA A 150 2.33 -2.40 23.50
N ALA A 151 1.80 -2.92 22.38
CA ALA A 151 1.13 -4.22 22.37
C ALA A 151 2.08 -5.41 22.60
N VAL A 152 3.33 -5.31 22.13
CA VAL A 152 4.33 -6.40 22.26
C VAL A 152 5.04 -6.36 23.60
N GLY A 153 5.45 -5.17 24.06
CA GLY A 153 6.31 -5.01 25.22
C GLY A 153 5.64 -4.57 26.52
N GLY A 154 4.35 -4.18 26.47
CA GLY A 154 3.61 -3.78 27.67
C GLY A 154 4.25 -2.59 28.40
N ALA A 155 4.45 -2.74 29.71
CA ALA A 155 5.00 -1.71 30.60
C ALA A 155 6.53 -1.81 30.81
N ASP A 156 7.28 -2.50 29.95
CA ASP A 156 8.75 -2.56 30.06
C ASP A 156 9.37 -1.16 29.93
N GLU A 157 10.14 -0.77 30.95
CA GLU A 157 10.67 0.59 31.08
C GLU A 157 11.63 0.96 29.94
N ALA A 158 12.65 0.12 29.74
CA ALA A 158 13.75 0.42 28.84
C ALA A 158 13.39 0.21 27.37
N LEU A 159 12.58 -0.81 27.07
CA LEU A 159 12.25 -1.18 25.69
C LEU A 159 10.98 -0.52 25.17
N VAL A 160 10.07 -0.06 26.05
CA VAL A 160 8.77 0.50 25.64
C VAL A 160 8.55 1.91 26.16
N LEU A 161 8.54 2.10 27.47
CA LEU A 161 8.13 3.39 28.05
C LEU A 161 9.09 4.52 27.68
N ALA A 162 10.39 4.34 27.85
CA ALA A 162 11.38 5.37 27.49
C ALA A 162 11.35 5.75 25.99
N PRO A 163 11.32 4.79 25.03
CA PRO A 163 11.14 5.12 23.62
C PRO A 163 9.80 5.82 23.29
N LEU A 164 8.69 5.42 23.92
CA LEU A 164 7.38 6.05 23.71
C LEU A 164 7.35 7.47 24.27
N LEU A 165 7.90 7.70 25.46
CA LEU A 165 8.02 9.03 26.05
C LEU A 165 8.81 9.97 25.13
N THR A 166 9.99 9.53 24.67
CA THR A 166 10.78 10.29 23.68
C THR A 166 9.98 10.58 22.40
N CYS A 167 9.11 9.66 21.98
CA CYS A 167 8.26 9.83 20.80
C CYS A 167 7.08 10.81 21.01
N LEU A 168 6.80 11.25 22.25
CA LEU A 168 5.88 12.36 22.47
C LEU A 168 6.39 13.66 21.83
N ASP A 169 7.70 13.79 21.62
CA ASP A 169 8.32 14.92 20.88
C ASP A 169 8.36 14.71 19.36
N ASP A 170 7.64 13.71 18.81
CA ASP A 170 7.55 13.56 17.35
C ASP A 170 6.99 14.85 16.71
N PRO A 171 7.60 15.35 15.61
CA PRO A 171 7.16 16.60 14.98
C PRO A 171 5.72 16.55 14.45
N PHE A 172 5.18 15.34 14.22
CA PHE A 172 3.84 15.16 13.68
C PHE A 172 2.82 14.73 14.74
N TRP A 173 1.81 15.57 14.96
CA TRP A 173 0.78 15.36 15.99
C TRP A 173 0.04 14.01 15.93
N ARG A 174 -0.09 13.38 14.75
CA ARG A 174 -0.76 12.07 14.64
C ARG A 174 0.09 10.94 15.23
N VAL A 175 1.41 11.09 15.26
CA VAL A 175 2.31 10.15 15.92
C VAL A 175 2.22 10.37 17.42
N ARG A 176 2.33 11.62 17.90
CA ARG A 176 2.11 11.97 19.32
C ARG A 176 0.78 11.42 19.85
N TYR A 177 -0.29 11.57 19.09
CA TYR A 177 -1.58 10.99 19.47
C TYR A 177 -1.59 9.46 19.47
N GLY A 178 -0.84 8.82 18.56
CA GLY A 178 -0.63 7.37 18.59
C GLY A 178 0.10 6.90 19.84
N VAL A 179 1.09 7.67 20.30
CA VAL A 179 1.82 7.43 21.55
C VAL A 179 0.89 7.62 22.75
N VAL A 180 0.11 8.70 22.80
CA VAL A 180 -0.94 8.91 23.84
C VAL A 180 -1.85 7.68 23.95
N GLN A 181 -2.28 7.14 22.82
CA GLN A 181 -3.12 5.93 22.81
C GLN A 181 -2.36 4.68 23.26
N ALA A 182 -1.07 4.58 22.92
CA ALA A 182 -0.21 3.49 23.33
C ALA A 182 0.01 3.50 24.86
N LEU A 183 0.33 4.66 25.44
CA LEU A 183 0.51 4.84 26.87
C LEU A 183 -0.80 4.62 27.64
N ALA A 184 -1.92 5.18 27.17
CA ALA A 184 -3.24 4.91 27.75
C ALA A 184 -3.58 3.41 27.75
N MET A 185 -3.26 2.70 26.67
CA MET A 185 -3.45 1.25 26.59
C MET A 185 -2.58 0.50 27.61
N ILE A 186 -1.31 0.87 27.77
CA ILE A 186 -0.42 0.25 28.76
C ILE A 186 -0.97 0.45 30.17
N VAL A 187 -1.35 1.68 30.53
CA VAL A 187 -1.96 1.97 31.84
C VAL A 187 -3.25 1.17 32.02
N ALA A 188 -4.15 1.15 31.04
CA ALA A 188 -5.42 0.43 31.15
C ALA A 188 -5.28 -1.09 31.32
N HIS A 189 -4.19 -1.68 30.83
CA HIS A 189 -3.93 -3.13 30.89
C HIS A 189 -2.86 -3.52 31.92
N ALA A 190 -2.44 -2.60 32.80
CA ALA A 190 -1.52 -2.93 33.87
C ALA A 190 -2.14 -4.00 34.81
N PRO A 191 -1.40 -5.07 35.14
CA PRO A 191 -1.96 -6.26 35.81
C PRO A 191 -2.32 -6.05 37.29
N GLY A 192 -1.67 -5.12 37.99
CA GLY A 192 -1.68 -4.93 39.45
C GLY A 192 -2.76 -4.00 40.01
N GLY A 193 -3.96 -3.99 39.40
CA GLY A 193 -5.09 -3.22 39.94
C GLY A 193 -4.91 -1.70 39.84
N GLU A 194 -5.63 -0.93 40.66
CA GLU A 194 -5.60 0.54 40.58
C GLU A 194 -4.31 1.16 41.11
N ASP A 195 -3.73 0.60 42.17
CA ASP A 195 -2.49 1.11 42.78
C ASP A 195 -1.31 1.08 41.81
N GLU A 196 -1.15 0.00 41.01
CA GLU A 196 -0.10 -0.05 39.98
C GLU A 196 -0.39 0.92 38.84
N ARG A 197 -1.66 1.10 38.48
CA ARG A 197 -2.05 2.07 37.45
C ARG A 197 -1.75 3.50 37.89
N GLU A 198 -2.06 3.86 39.14
CA GLU A 198 -1.75 5.15 39.75
C GLU A 198 -0.24 5.40 39.80
N ALA A 199 0.55 4.41 40.24
CA ALA A 199 2.00 4.50 40.26
C ALA A 199 2.58 4.71 38.85
N LEU A 200 2.04 4.02 37.84
CA LEU A 200 2.45 4.18 36.45
C LEU A 200 2.06 5.56 35.89
N ARG A 201 0.85 6.05 36.17
CA ARG A 201 0.42 7.41 35.78
C ARG A 201 1.34 8.47 36.36
N THR A 202 1.61 8.40 37.66
CA THR A 202 2.51 9.33 38.37
C THR A 202 3.91 9.33 37.76
N ARG A 203 4.46 8.15 37.46
CA ARG A 203 5.77 8.02 36.79
C ARG A 203 5.79 8.63 35.40
N LEU A 204 4.75 8.40 34.59
CA LEU A 204 4.64 8.97 33.25
C LEU A 204 4.57 10.49 33.30
N LEU A 205 3.86 11.07 34.27
CA LEU A 205 3.78 12.51 34.48
C LEU A 205 5.15 13.10 34.86
N ALA A 206 5.85 12.47 35.81
CA ALA A 206 7.19 12.92 36.23
C ALA A 206 8.23 12.86 35.09
N ALA A 207 8.19 11.81 34.26
CA ALA A 207 9.06 11.71 33.09
C ALA A 207 8.78 12.79 32.03
N GLY A 208 7.60 13.42 32.09
CA GLY A 208 7.20 14.52 31.22
C GLY A 208 8.05 15.78 31.34
N GLU A 209 8.73 16.00 32.47
CA GLU A 209 9.57 17.19 32.69
C GLU A 209 10.71 17.33 31.67
N GLN A 210 11.19 16.20 31.15
CA GLN A 210 12.30 16.14 30.19
C GLN A 210 11.86 16.34 28.73
N LEU A 211 10.55 16.33 28.45
CA LEU A 211 10.00 16.46 27.10
C LEU A 211 10.07 17.91 26.61
N GLU A 212 10.08 18.11 25.30
CA GLU A 212 9.88 19.43 24.72
C GLU A 212 8.42 19.91 24.91
N ALA A 213 8.14 21.18 24.60
CA ALA A 213 6.80 21.75 24.74
C ALA A 213 5.70 20.93 24.01
N PRO A 214 5.89 20.47 22.75
CA PRO A 214 4.93 19.60 22.06
C PRO A 214 4.66 18.27 22.80
N GLY A 215 5.69 17.63 23.34
CA GLY A 215 5.56 16.39 24.09
C GLY A 215 4.86 16.59 25.44
N ARG A 216 5.22 17.64 26.18
CA ARG A 216 4.52 18.02 27.43
C ARG A 216 3.04 18.29 27.20
N ALA A 217 2.68 19.01 26.15
CA ALA A 217 1.28 19.24 25.81
C ALA A 217 0.54 17.94 25.42
N ALA A 218 1.21 17.03 24.70
CA ALA A 218 0.65 15.72 24.37
C ALA A 218 0.42 14.86 25.63
N LEU A 219 1.37 14.88 26.57
CA LEU A 219 1.24 14.22 27.86
C LEU A 219 0.13 14.84 28.71
N ALA A 220 0.01 16.16 28.76
CA ALA A 220 -1.09 16.85 29.44
C ALA A 220 -2.47 16.47 28.86
N TYR A 221 -2.57 16.25 27.55
CA TYR A 221 -3.81 15.73 26.94
C TYR A 221 -4.17 14.34 27.46
N LEU A 222 -3.18 13.45 27.61
CA LEU A 222 -3.37 12.13 28.20
C LEU A 222 -3.75 12.22 29.69
N ALA A 223 -3.03 13.05 30.43
CA ALA A 223 -3.22 13.31 31.86
C ALA A 223 -4.63 13.82 32.17
N GLY A 224 -5.23 14.61 31.29
CA GLY A 224 -6.60 15.10 31.46
C GLY A 224 -7.71 14.03 31.37
N ALA A 225 -7.35 12.74 31.27
CA ALA A 225 -8.25 11.61 31.47
C ALA A 225 -8.04 10.90 32.82
N TRP A 226 -7.13 11.40 33.65
CA TRP A 226 -6.68 10.81 34.91
C TRP A 226 -6.95 11.76 36.08
N PRO A 227 -7.26 11.23 37.29
CA PRO A 227 -7.39 12.06 38.50
C PRO A 227 -6.12 12.85 38.83
N GLU A 228 -4.94 12.26 38.62
CA GLU A 228 -3.64 12.85 38.97
C GLU A 228 -3.14 13.89 37.95
N GLY A 229 -3.90 14.11 36.87
CA GLY A 229 -3.50 14.96 35.75
C GLY A 229 -3.97 16.41 35.83
N GLU A 230 -4.59 16.85 36.94
CA GLU A 230 -5.12 18.21 37.08
C GLU A 230 -4.01 19.27 36.98
N ASP A 231 -2.88 19.09 37.67
CA ASP A 231 -1.75 20.02 37.63
C ASP A 231 -1.09 20.09 36.24
N ALA A 232 -0.93 18.93 35.58
CA ALA A 232 -0.39 18.85 34.22
C ALA A 232 -1.25 19.59 33.17
N LEU A 233 -2.56 19.71 33.40
CA LEU A 233 -3.45 20.51 32.55
C LEU A 233 -3.30 22.02 32.77
N VAL A 234 -2.98 22.43 34.00
CA VAL A 234 -2.77 23.85 34.38
C VAL A 234 -1.43 24.35 33.86
N GLU A 235 -0.39 23.54 33.93
CA GLU A 235 0.97 23.88 33.47
C GLU A 235 1.17 23.76 31.95
N ALA A 236 0.21 23.18 31.24
CA ALA A 236 0.30 23.02 29.79
C ALA A 236 0.43 24.39 29.09
N PRO A 237 1.37 24.56 28.14
CA PRO A 237 1.67 25.85 27.55
C PRO A 237 0.41 26.52 26.97
N ALA A 238 0.17 27.78 27.34
CA ALA A 238 -0.89 28.60 26.79
C ALA A 238 -0.53 28.96 25.35
N ILE A 239 -1.24 28.38 24.38
CA ILE A 239 -1.00 28.67 22.96
C ILE A 239 -2.06 29.65 22.50
N GLY A 240 -1.59 30.83 22.08
CA GLY A 240 -2.42 31.89 21.54
C GLY A 240 -3.36 31.38 20.44
N HIS A 241 -4.54 32.01 20.37
CA HIS A 241 -5.60 31.68 19.42
C HIS A 241 -5.21 31.88 17.94
N ASP A 242 -4.05 32.47 17.67
CA ASP A 242 -3.55 32.72 16.34
C ASP A 242 -2.96 31.42 15.77
N GLY A 243 -3.76 30.72 14.95
CA GLY A 243 -3.20 29.84 13.94
C GLY A 243 -2.42 30.70 12.95
N VAL A 244 -1.17 31.02 13.26
CA VAL A 244 -0.32 31.94 12.49
C VAL A 244 0.00 31.30 11.15
N ALA A 245 -0.87 31.54 10.16
CA ALA A 245 -0.37 31.88 8.83
C ALA A 245 0.66 33.00 9.03
N PRO A 246 1.84 32.97 8.38
CA PRO A 246 2.77 34.09 8.47
C PRO A 246 2.00 35.37 8.17
N LYS A 247 1.99 36.31 9.13
CA LYS A 247 1.40 37.63 8.90
C LYS A 247 2.15 38.38 7.79
N THR A 248 3.33 37.91 7.35
CA THR A 248 4.09 38.49 6.24
C THR A 248 4.97 37.44 5.53
N SER A 249 4.64 37.05 4.31
CA SER A 249 5.65 36.64 3.31
C SER A 249 6.14 37.91 2.62
N ARG A 250 7.45 38.09 2.39
CA ARG A 250 7.94 39.29 1.69
C ARG A 250 7.35 39.42 0.28
N ALA A 251 7.01 38.29 -0.35
CA ALA A 251 6.38 38.22 -1.67
C ALA A 251 4.83 38.21 -1.68
N GLY A 252 4.15 38.52 -0.57
CA GLY A 252 2.66 38.56 -0.53
C GLY A 252 1.93 37.21 -0.76
N LEU A 253 2.66 36.10 -0.77
CA LEU A 253 2.16 34.74 -0.92
C LEU A 253 1.26 34.25 0.23
N ALA A 254 1.38 34.80 1.44
CA ALA A 254 0.73 34.28 2.63
C ALA A 254 -0.82 34.23 2.52
N ASP A 255 -1.39 33.04 2.71
CA ASP A 255 -2.83 32.80 2.76
C ASP A 255 -3.10 31.50 3.56
N PRO A 256 -4.19 31.41 4.35
CA PRO A 256 -4.56 30.16 5.00
C PRO A 256 -4.92 29.04 4.01
N ASP A 257 -5.28 29.36 2.76
CA ASP A 257 -5.56 28.40 1.70
C ASP A 257 -4.31 28.15 0.83
N PRO A 258 -3.66 26.97 0.91
CA PRO A 258 -2.42 26.71 0.19
C PRO A 258 -2.59 26.73 -1.33
N ALA A 259 -3.83 26.62 -1.81
CA ALA A 259 -4.09 26.64 -3.23
C ALA A 259 -4.22 28.09 -3.74
N VAL A 260 -4.61 29.05 -2.90
CA VAL A 260 -4.42 30.49 -3.15
C VAL A 260 -2.93 30.83 -3.20
N VAL A 261 -2.14 30.32 -2.24
CA VAL A 261 -0.67 30.46 -2.26
C VAL A 261 -0.08 29.89 -3.56
N THR A 262 -0.57 28.72 -4.01
CA THR A 262 -0.13 28.11 -5.29
C THR A 262 -0.43 29.01 -6.48
N ALA A 263 -1.64 29.58 -6.56
CA ALA A 263 -2.02 30.48 -7.64
C ALA A 263 -1.18 31.77 -7.64
N ARG A 264 -0.96 32.38 -6.47
CA ARG A 264 -0.06 33.54 -6.33
C ARG A 264 1.37 33.19 -6.73
N LEU A 265 1.86 32.02 -6.31
CA LEU A 265 3.19 31.55 -6.71
C LEU A 265 3.28 31.38 -8.23
N LEU A 266 2.28 30.78 -8.88
CA LEU A 266 2.25 30.63 -10.35
C LEU A 266 2.19 31.97 -11.09
N ALA A 267 1.49 32.96 -10.54
CA ALA A 267 1.41 34.31 -11.11
C ALA A 267 2.68 35.14 -10.88
N ALA A 268 3.42 34.87 -9.80
CA ALA A 268 4.66 35.56 -9.47
C ALA A 268 5.77 35.22 -10.47
N GLY A 269 6.57 36.23 -10.82
CA GLY A 269 7.77 36.08 -11.65
C GLY A 269 8.78 35.06 -11.07
N PRO A 270 9.70 34.51 -11.89
CA PRO A 270 10.66 33.50 -11.44
C PRO A 270 11.51 33.94 -10.24
N ASP A 271 11.93 35.21 -10.23
CA ASP A 271 12.87 35.77 -9.25
C ASP A 271 12.19 36.58 -8.12
N GLU A 272 10.85 36.72 -8.16
CA GLU A 272 10.09 37.48 -7.15
C GLU A 272 10.03 36.78 -5.79
N VAL A 273 10.23 35.46 -5.76
CA VAL A 273 10.12 34.63 -4.55
C VAL A 273 11.50 34.10 -4.17
N PRO A 274 12.08 34.52 -3.03
CA PRO A 274 13.40 34.08 -2.61
C PRO A 274 13.48 32.56 -2.45
N THR A 275 14.62 31.96 -2.83
CA THR A 275 14.91 30.51 -2.70
C THR A 275 14.60 29.98 -1.29
N ARG A 276 14.91 30.74 -0.24
CA ARG A 276 14.62 30.38 1.15
C ARG A 276 13.12 30.20 1.42
N GLU A 277 12.27 31.05 0.84
CA GLU A 277 10.81 30.90 0.96
C GLU A 277 10.33 29.65 0.22
N LEU A 278 10.88 29.36 -0.95
CA LEU A 278 10.58 28.14 -1.71
C LEU A 278 11.01 26.85 -0.97
N ILE A 279 12.16 26.86 -0.29
CA ILE A 279 12.64 25.70 0.49
C ILE A 279 11.69 25.40 1.66
N ALA A 280 11.14 26.43 2.31
CA ALA A 280 10.15 26.24 3.38
C ALA A 280 8.85 25.57 2.85
N LEU A 281 8.46 25.87 1.61
CA LEU A 281 7.29 25.26 0.97
C LEU A 281 7.46 23.77 0.67
N LEU A 282 8.68 23.19 0.76
CA LEU A 282 8.88 21.74 0.58
C LEU A 282 8.20 20.88 1.66
N ALA A 283 7.84 21.47 2.80
CA ALA A 283 7.11 20.79 3.88
C ALA A 283 5.59 20.78 3.70
N GLU A 284 5.07 21.61 2.78
CA GLU A 284 3.64 21.87 2.69
C GLU A 284 2.82 20.62 2.39
N SER A 285 1.63 20.50 2.96
CA SER A 285 0.79 19.33 2.70
C SER A 285 0.18 19.36 1.29
N HIS A 286 0.00 20.55 0.72
CA HIS A 286 -0.56 20.76 -0.61
C HIS A 286 0.44 20.38 -1.69
N ALA A 287 0.14 19.31 -2.43
CA ALA A 287 1.09 18.72 -3.38
C ALA A 287 1.46 19.66 -4.54
N ALA A 288 0.50 20.45 -5.05
CA ALA A 288 0.78 21.38 -6.14
C ALA A 288 1.70 22.52 -5.69
N LEU A 289 1.50 23.06 -4.48
CA LEU A 289 2.36 24.10 -3.90
C LEU A 289 3.80 23.61 -3.74
N ARG A 290 3.97 22.43 -3.13
CA ARG A 290 5.29 21.79 -3.01
C ARG A 290 5.92 21.51 -4.37
N GLY A 291 5.12 21.03 -5.31
CA GLY A 291 5.57 20.65 -6.65
C GLY A 291 6.12 21.84 -7.42
N GLU A 292 5.41 22.97 -7.37
CA GLU A 292 5.84 24.21 -8.00
C GLU A 292 7.07 24.82 -7.30
N ALA A 293 7.10 24.83 -5.97
CA ALA A 293 8.29 25.25 -5.23
C ALA A 293 9.53 24.40 -5.60
N ALA A 294 9.39 23.06 -5.62
CA ALA A 294 10.46 22.17 -6.03
C ALA A 294 10.87 22.35 -7.52
N ARG A 295 9.94 22.72 -8.40
CA ARG A 295 10.23 23.00 -9.80
C ARG A 295 11.08 24.28 -9.94
N ARG A 296 10.68 25.37 -9.28
CA ARG A 296 11.45 26.64 -9.28
C ARG A 296 12.82 26.48 -8.65
N LEU A 297 12.91 25.75 -7.54
CA LEU A 297 14.19 25.41 -6.92
C LEU A 297 15.10 24.59 -7.84
N ALA A 298 14.53 23.65 -8.61
CA ALA A 298 15.32 22.88 -9.57
C ALA A 298 15.89 23.77 -10.67
N VAL A 299 15.11 24.75 -11.17
CA VAL A 299 15.57 25.72 -12.17
C VAL A 299 16.66 26.63 -11.58
N ALA A 300 16.46 27.19 -10.40
CA ALA A 300 17.47 28.03 -9.74
C ALA A 300 18.80 27.27 -9.52
N ALA A 301 18.71 25.99 -9.19
CA ALA A 301 19.86 25.13 -8.98
C ALA A 301 20.54 24.64 -10.28
N GLU A 302 19.99 24.96 -11.46
CA GLU A 302 20.69 24.70 -12.73
C GLU A 302 21.92 25.60 -12.87
N ASP A 303 21.81 26.86 -12.41
CA ASP A 303 22.87 27.87 -12.44
C ASP A 303 23.70 27.90 -11.14
N ASP A 304 23.04 27.80 -9.97
CA ASP A 304 23.69 27.83 -8.66
C ASP A 304 23.21 26.68 -7.75
N PRO A 305 23.86 25.50 -7.77
CA PRO A 305 23.49 24.39 -6.89
C PRO A 305 23.59 24.72 -5.40
N GLU A 306 24.48 25.63 -4.98
CA GLU A 306 24.66 26.01 -3.56
C GLU A 306 23.43 26.73 -3.01
N CYS A 307 22.56 27.28 -3.85
CA CYS A 307 21.30 27.87 -3.42
C CYS A 307 20.41 26.87 -2.66
N LEU A 308 20.62 25.56 -2.84
CA LEU A 308 19.91 24.49 -2.14
C LEU A 308 20.57 24.04 -0.85
N ARG A 309 21.73 24.59 -0.45
CA ARG A 309 22.39 24.24 0.80
C ARG A 309 21.46 24.33 2.03
N PRO A 310 20.59 25.35 2.19
CA PRO A 310 19.64 25.38 3.30
C PRO A 310 18.61 24.24 3.26
N ALA A 311 18.35 23.63 2.09
CA ALA A 311 17.43 22.51 1.98
C ALA A 311 18.00 21.22 2.59
N LEU A 312 19.32 21.12 2.76
CA LEU A 312 19.94 19.99 3.46
C LEU A 312 19.43 19.85 4.90
N ALA A 313 18.91 20.93 5.52
CA ALA A 313 18.34 20.90 6.89
C ALA A 313 17.17 19.93 7.00
N TRP A 314 16.49 19.69 5.87
CA TRP A 314 15.42 18.72 5.79
C TRP A 314 15.86 17.26 5.84
N LEU A 315 17.16 16.99 5.76
CA LEU A 315 17.69 15.62 5.83
C LEU A 315 18.08 15.21 7.25
N GLU A 316 18.23 16.16 8.17
CA GLU A 316 18.66 15.90 9.55
C GLU A 316 17.63 15.15 10.38
N ASP A 317 16.35 15.49 10.23
CA ASP A 317 15.26 14.76 10.85
C ASP A 317 14.33 14.18 9.77
N PRO A 318 14.42 12.86 9.49
CA PRO A 318 13.58 12.22 8.47
C PRO A 318 12.10 12.23 8.84
N ARG A 319 11.73 12.50 10.10
CA ARG A 319 10.36 12.42 10.61
C ARG A 319 9.48 13.57 10.13
N PHE A 320 10.07 14.67 9.66
CA PHE A 320 9.33 15.80 9.09
C PHE A 320 8.53 15.37 7.85
N PRO A 321 7.21 15.58 7.80
CA PRO A 321 6.40 15.19 6.66
C PRO A 321 6.81 15.92 5.38
N ASN A 322 6.84 15.19 4.26
CA ASN A 322 7.09 15.68 2.89
C ASN A 322 8.50 16.22 2.60
N ALA A 323 9.04 17.09 3.45
CA ALA A 323 10.25 17.87 3.14
C ALA A 323 11.51 17.02 2.89
N PRO A 324 11.85 15.99 3.69
CA PRO A 324 13.01 15.15 3.43
C PRO A 324 12.89 14.43 2.08
N ALA A 325 11.71 13.91 1.76
CA ALA A 325 11.45 13.20 0.51
C ALA A 325 11.49 14.16 -0.71
N ALA A 326 10.92 15.36 -0.57
CA ALA A 326 10.97 16.39 -1.60
C ALA A 326 12.40 16.86 -1.84
N THR A 327 13.18 17.05 -0.79
CA THR A 327 14.61 17.43 -0.84
C THR A 327 15.44 16.34 -1.53
N ARG A 328 15.32 15.07 -1.12
CA ARG A 328 16.04 13.98 -1.81
C ARG A 328 15.69 13.89 -3.29
N LYS A 329 14.41 14.07 -3.65
CA LYS A 329 13.97 14.08 -5.05
C LYS A 329 14.55 15.27 -5.83
N LEU A 330 14.66 16.42 -5.19
CA LEU A 330 15.28 17.61 -5.78
C LEU A 330 16.78 17.39 -6.01
N LEU A 331 17.51 16.91 -4.99
CA LEU A 331 18.93 16.61 -5.07
C LEU A 331 19.25 15.53 -6.11
N ALA A 332 18.42 14.49 -6.22
CA ALA A 332 18.58 13.44 -7.23
C ALA A 332 18.49 13.98 -8.67
N LYS A 333 17.72 15.04 -8.92
CA LYS A 333 17.62 15.65 -10.26
C LYS A 333 18.89 16.41 -10.67
N LEU A 334 19.70 16.87 -9.72
CA LEU A 334 20.95 17.56 -10.01
C LEU A 334 22.04 16.61 -10.52
N GLY A 335 21.97 15.32 -10.18
CA GLY A 335 23.00 14.33 -10.51
C GLY A 335 24.40 14.81 -10.09
N ALA A 336 25.33 14.85 -11.03
CA ALA A 336 26.71 15.30 -10.79
C ALA A 336 26.81 16.76 -10.32
N ARG A 337 25.83 17.63 -10.62
CA ARG A 337 25.85 19.04 -10.20
C ARG A 337 25.67 19.23 -8.69
N ALA A 338 25.21 18.19 -7.97
CA ALA A 338 25.07 18.24 -6.51
C ALA A 338 26.41 18.12 -5.75
N ARG A 339 27.55 18.04 -6.45
CA ARG A 339 28.88 17.91 -5.83
C ARG A 339 29.18 18.95 -4.75
N PRO A 340 28.94 20.27 -4.94
CA PRO A 340 29.22 21.27 -3.90
C PRO A 340 28.42 21.02 -2.61
N LEU A 341 27.16 20.59 -2.76
CA LEU A 341 26.29 20.23 -1.64
C LEU A 341 26.78 18.98 -0.90
N ALA A 342 27.28 17.97 -1.63
CA ALA A 342 27.86 16.78 -1.04
C ALA A 342 29.17 17.09 -0.29
N GLU A 343 30.01 17.96 -0.84
CA GLU A 343 31.22 18.47 -0.19
C GLU A 343 30.88 19.21 1.10
N ALA A 344 29.91 20.12 1.07
CA ALA A 344 29.44 20.84 2.24
C ALA A 344 28.88 19.91 3.33
N ALA A 345 28.07 18.92 2.95
CA ALA A 345 27.49 17.95 3.89
C ALA A 345 28.55 17.07 4.57
N LEU A 346 29.61 16.69 3.86
CA LEU A 346 30.71 15.90 4.43
C LEU A 346 31.72 16.74 5.23
N ALA A 347 31.69 18.07 5.10
CA ALA A 347 32.59 18.98 5.79
C ALA A 347 32.23 19.15 7.28
N ASP A 348 30.95 19.08 7.65
CA ASP A 348 30.47 19.30 9.01
C ASP A 348 29.42 18.24 9.38
N THR A 349 29.86 17.03 9.71
CA THR A 349 28.96 15.90 10.00
C THR A 349 28.32 15.94 11.38
N GLU A 350 28.83 16.79 12.28
CA GLU A 350 28.23 17.00 13.61
C GLU A 350 26.93 17.80 13.48
N SER A 351 26.90 18.79 12.58
CA SER A 351 25.68 19.56 12.27
C SER A 351 24.84 18.93 11.15
N TRP A 352 25.44 18.11 10.28
CA TRP A 352 24.83 17.60 9.04
C TRP A 352 24.86 16.07 8.89
N GLY A 353 24.64 15.31 9.96
CA GLY A 353 24.68 13.83 9.92
C GLY A 353 23.69 13.21 8.93
N GLY A 354 22.50 13.79 8.80
CA GLY A 354 21.47 13.36 7.85
C GLY A 354 21.85 13.67 6.40
N ALA A 355 22.35 14.87 6.13
CA ALA A 355 22.85 15.26 4.81
C ALA A 355 24.12 14.49 4.42
N ALA A 356 25.03 14.21 5.37
CA ALA A 356 26.21 13.39 5.16
C ALA A 356 25.85 11.95 4.74
N THR A 357 24.76 11.41 5.30
CA THR A 357 24.22 10.10 4.90
C THR A 357 23.78 10.11 3.43
N TRP A 358 23.14 11.18 2.97
CA TRP A 358 22.82 11.36 1.55
C TRP A 358 24.07 11.53 0.69
N ALA A 359 25.03 12.35 1.14
CA ALA A 359 26.27 12.61 0.41
C ALA A 359 27.12 11.35 0.21
N ALA A 360 27.19 10.46 1.21
CA ALA A 360 27.85 9.16 1.08
C ALA A 360 27.25 8.31 -0.06
N GLY A 361 25.91 8.28 -0.15
CA GLY A 361 25.21 7.63 -1.26
C GLY A 361 25.48 8.30 -2.61
N TRP A 362 25.54 9.63 -2.64
CA TRP A 362 25.88 10.38 -3.87
C TRP A 362 27.29 10.05 -4.37
N VAL A 363 28.30 9.98 -3.48
CA VAL A 363 29.69 9.59 -3.82
C VAL A 363 29.76 8.15 -4.36
N ALA A 364 28.92 7.25 -3.85
CA ALA A 364 28.83 5.88 -4.35
C ALA A 364 28.38 5.83 -5.82
N GLU A 365 27.47 6.71 -6.22
CA GLU A 365 26.85 6.74 -7.55
C GLU A 365 27.63 7.57 -8.58
N HIS A 366 28.49 8.50 -8.15
CA HIS A 366 29.16 9.48 -9.01
C HIS A 366 30.70 9.39 -8.95
N PRO A 367 31.43 9.82 -10.00
CA PRO A 367 32.89 9.94 -9.95
C PRO A 367 33.28 11.11 -9.03
N ALA A 368 33.84 10.78 -7.86
CA ALA A 368 34.14 11.72 -6.79
C ALA A 368 35.35 11.26 -5.94
N GLU A 369 36.42 10.85 -6.61
CA GLU A 369 37.63 10.29 -6.00
C GLU A 369 38.27 11.24 -4.97
N ALA A 370 38.16 12.55 -5.20
CA ALA A 370 38.64 13.57 -4.26
C ALA A 370 37.93 13.53 -2.89
N LEU A 371 36.73 12.94 -2.81
CA LEU A 371 35.95 12.82 -1.56
C LEU A 371 36.20 11.49 -0.83
N HIS A 372 36.92 10.55 -1.45
CA HIS A 372 37.23 9.25 -0.84
C HIS A 372 37.97 9.39 0.51
N PRO A 373 39.02 10.23 0.66
CA PRO A 373 39.68 10.42 1.95
C PRO A 373 38.73 10.94 3.03
N ARG A 374 37.73 11.74 2.64
CA ARG A 374 36.74 12.30 3.57
C ARG A 374 35.79 11.21 4.09
N LEU A 375 35.36 10.28 3.24
CA LEU A 375 34.55 9.14 3.68
C LEU A 375 35.33 8.26 4.68
N LEU A 376 36.62 8.02 4.42
CA LEU A 376 37.48 7.23 5.29
C LEU A 376 37.69 7.90 6.65
N ALA A 377 37.96 9.21 6.67
CA ALA A 377 38.13 9.97 7.92
C ALA A 377 36.90 9.88 8.84
N LEU A 378 35.69 9.82 8.27
CA LEU A 378 34.45 9.66 9.04
C LEU A 378 34.30 8.26 9.69
N LEU A 379 35.04 7.27 9.19
CA LEU A 379 35.05 5.92 9.75
C LEU A 379 36.13 5.72 10.83
N GLU A 380 37.09 6.64 10.95
CA GLU A 380 38.21 6.53 11.92
C GLU A 380 37.75 6.72 13.39
N ASP A 381 36.74 7.58 13.64
CA ASP A 381 36.16 7.78 14.97
C ASP A 381 34.65 7.43 14.97
N PRO A 382 34.29 6.16 15.26
CA PRO A 382 32.90 5.72 15.31
C PRO A 382 32.03 6.45 16.34
N ARG A 383 32.62 7.16 17.32
CA ARG A 383 31.88 7.90 18.35
C ARG A 383 31.29 9.21 17.83
N ARG A 384 31.87 9.74 16.75
CA ARG A 384 31.43 10.99 16.10
C ARG A 384 30.40 10.76 15.00
N THR A 385 30.10 9.50 14.69
CA THR A 385 29.16 9.15 13.63
C THR A 385 28.02 8.31 14.17
N THR A 386 26.82 8.55 13.65
CA THR A 386 25.66 7.71 13.97
C THR A 386 25.79 6.35 13.29
N PRO A 387 25.21 5.27 13.86
CA PRO A 387 25.17 3.97 13.17
C PRO A 387 24.52 4.05 11.77
N GLY A 388 23.56 4.97 11.59
CA GLY A 388 22.93 5.24 10.29
C GLY A 388 23.91 5.76 9.25
N LEU A 389 24.76 6.73 9.62
CA LEU A 389 25.81 7.26 8.75
C LEU A 389 26.88 6.19 8.47
N ARG A 390 27.37 5.47 9.49
CA ARG A 390 28.36 4.41 9.31
C ARG A 390 27.88 3.32 8.36
N ARG A 391 26.61 2.92 8.46
CA ARG A 391 25.99 1.98 7.52
C ARG A 391 25.98 2.50 6.09
N ALA A 392 25.66 3.79 5.88
CA ALA A 392 25.69 4.40 4.55
C ALA A 392 27.13 4.47 3.99
N LEU A 393 28.11 4.77 4.84
CA LEU A 393 29.52 4.76 4.49
C LEU A 393 30.00 3.35 4.09
N MET A 394 29.60 2.28 4.81
CA MET A 394 29.91 0.90 4.41
C MET A 394 29.33 0.56 3.03
N GLY A 395 28.08 0.98 2.77
CA GLY A 395 27.46 0.83 1.46
C GLY A 395 28.20 1.57 0.36
N ALA A 396 28.62 2.81 0.62
CA ALA A 396 29.37 3.64 -0.32
C ALA A 396 30.76 3.05 -0.64
N CYS A 397 31.52 2.66 0.40
CA CYS A 397 32.82 2.01 0.24
C CYS A 397 32.68 0.70 -0.56
N GLY A 398 31.66 -0.11 -0.27
CA GLY A 398 31.36 -1.33 -1.04
C GLY A 398 31.07 -1.07 -2.52
N ALA A 399 30.26 -0.05 -2.83
CA ALA A 399 29.98 0.32 -4.21
C ALA A 399 31.24 0.81 -4.95
N ILE A 400 32.09 1.59 -4.28
CA ILE A 400 33.38 2.04 -4.81
C ILE A 400 34.32 0.84 -5.07
N LEU A 401 34.40 -0.12 -4.14
CA LEU A 401 35.21 -1.34 -4.31
C LEU A 401 34.79 -2.14 -5.55
N VAL A 402 33.48 -2.30 -5.76
CA VAL A 402 32.94 -2.97 -6.96
C VAL A 402 33.29 -2.19 -8.22
N ARG A 403 33.09 -0.87 -8.22
CA ARG A 403 33.36 0.02 -9.36
C ARG A 403 34.84 0.02 -9.75
N GLU A 404 35.74 0.07 -8.77
CA GLU A 404 37.18 0.10 -8.97
C GLU A 404 37.83 -1.29 -9.04
N ARG A 405 37.02 -2.36 -9.08
CA ARG A 405 37.47 -3.76 -9.17
C ARG A 405 38.48 -4.13 -8.06
N GLY A 406 38.29 -3.57 -6.87
CA GLY A 406 39.13 -3.82 -5.69
C GLY A 406 40.50 -3.15 -5.69
N ARG A 407 40.71 -2.09 -6.49
CA ARG A 407 41.94 -1.26 -6.42
C ARG A 407 41.96 -0.29 -5.24
N ALA A 408 40.80 -0.01 -4.65
CA ALA A 408 40.65 0.87 -3.49
C ALA A 408 40.98 0.16 -2.16
N THR A 409 42.25 -0.20 -1.93
CA THR A 409 42.70 -0.95 -0.74
C THR A 409 42.34 -0.27 0.58
N ALA A 410 42.36 1.07 0.64
CA ALA A 410 41.94 1.82 1.81
C ALA A 410 40.44 1.66 2.13
N MET A 411 39.59 1.59 1.08
CA MET A 411 38.16 1.33 1.25
C MET A 411 37.91 -0.10 1.73
N GLU A 412 38.67 -1.05 1.22
CA GLU A 412 38.60 -2.45 1.66
C GLU A 412 38.94 -2.56 3.15
N ALA A 413 40.05 -1.94 3.58
CA ALA A 413 40.44 -1.91 4.99
C ALA A 413 39.35 -1.30 5.89
N ALA A 414 38.72 -0.20 5.45
CA ALA A 414 37.62 0.44 6.19
C ALA A 414 36.39 -0.47 6.31
N VAL A 415 36.02 -1.14 5.22
CA VAL A 415 34.90 -2.10 5.22
C VAL A 415 35.20 -3.30 6.12
N VAL A 416 36.44 -3.81 6.10
CA VAL A 416 36.86 -4.91 6.98
C VAL A 416 36.77 -4.51 8.46
N ALA A 417 37.20 -3.30 8.81
CA ALA A 417 37.04 -2.77 10.18
C ALA A 417 35.56 -2.69 10.60
N GLY A 418 34.66 -2.38 9.66
CA GLY A 418 33.21 -2.37 9.90
C GLY A 418 32.62 -3.73 10.29
N LEU A 419 33.31 -4.85 10.04
CA LEU A 419 32.88 -6.19 10.51
C LEU A 419 32.92 -6.31 12.04
N ASP A 420 33.68 -5.46 12.72
CA ASP A 420 33.83 -5.44 14.18
C ASP A 420 33.06 -4.28 14.84
N ASP A 421 32.20 -3.57 14.09
CA ASP A 421 31.38 -2.48 14.62
C ASP A 421 30.44 -2.98 15.73
N ALA A 422 30.21 -2.14 16.76
CA ALA A 422 29.28 -2.46 17.84
C ALA A 422 27.84 -2.67 17.33
N ASP A 423 27.45 -1.96 16.27
CA ASP A 423 26.12 -2.06 15.66
C ASP A 423 26.04 -3.22 14.65
N ALA A 424 25.10 -4.14 14.88
CA ALA A 424 24.93 -5.33 14.04
C ALA A 424 24.56 -5.03 12.58
N GLN A 425 23.91 -3.89 12.30
CA GLN A 425 23.55 -3.49 10.94
C GLN A 425 24.75 -2.91 10.19
N VAL A 426 25.68 -2.24 10.89
CA VAL A 426 26.95 -1.80 10.30
C VAL A 426 27.79 -3.03 9.94
N ARG A 427 27.91 -4.01 10.86
CA ARG A 427 28.55 -5.30 10.56
C ARG A 427 27.93 -6.00 9.35
N GLY A 428 26.59 -6.06 9.30
CA GLY A 428 25.88 -6.65 8.17
C GLY A 428 26.11 -5.90 6.84
N ALA A 429 26.13 -4.56 6.86
CA ALA A 429 26.41 -3.76 5.68
C ALA A 429 27.86 -3.95 5.19
N ALA A 430 28.82 -4.05 6.10
CA ALA A 430 30.22 -4.38 5.80
C ALA A 430 30.34 -5.76 5.15
N ALA A 431 29.69 -6.78 5.71
CA ALA A 431 29.67 -8.13 5.13
C ALA A 431 29.04 -8.14 3.72
N CYS A 432 27.92 -7.44 3.52
CA CYS A 432 27.31 -7.30 2.19
C CYS A 432 28.23 -6.58 1.19
N ALA A 433 28.96 -5.56 1.63
CA ALA A 433 29.91 -4.83 0.80
C ALA A 433 31.05 -5.74 0.32
N LEU A 434 31.66 -6.52 1.21
CA LEU A 434 32.72 -7.48 0.87
C LEU A 434 32.22 -8.60 -0.04
N ALA A 435 31.06 -9.18 0.28
CA ALA A 435 30.48 -10.27 -0.52
C ALA A 435 30.19 -9.82 -1.97
N ARG A 436 29.63 -8.62 -2.16
CA ARG A 436 29.39 -8.04 -3.50
C ARG A 436 30.68 -7.72 -4.24
N ALA A 437 31.71 -7.29 -3.52
CA ALA A 437 33.04 -7.04 -4.08
C ALA A 437 33.85 -8.34 -4.32
N ARG A 438 33.36 -9.50 -3.88
CA ARG A 438 34.05 -10.81 -3.90
C ARG A 438 35.39 -10.77 -3.16
N ARG A 439 35.34 -10.25 -1.93
CA ARG A 439 36.50 -10.04 -1.04
C ARG A 439 36.28 -10.58 0.38
N GLY A 440 35.21 -11.33 0.61
CA GLY A 440 34.86 -11.84 1.94
C GLY A 440 35.84 -12.90 2.48
N GLY A 441 36.43 -13.70 1.59
CA GLY A 441 37.29 -14.85 1.92
C GLY A 441 38.30 -14.65 3.05
N PRO A 442 39.19 -13.66 2.95
CA PRO A 442 40.23 -13.44 3.96
C PRO A 442 39.71 -12.88 5.30
N HIS A 443 38.45 -12.44 5.38
CA HIS A 443 37.96 -11.56 6.44
C HIS A 443 36.72 -12.07 7.18
N ILE A 444 36.00 -13.03 6.62
CA ILE A 444 34.76 -13.58 7.17
C ILE A 444 34.96 -15.06 7.48
N ASP A 445 35.27 -15.35 8.74
CA ASP A 445 35.33 -16.71 9.25
C ASP A 445 33.95 -17.21 9.70
N LEU A 446 33.89 -18.46 10.16
CA LEU A 446 32.66 -19.09 10.66
C LEU A 446 32.05 -18.34 11.86
N SER A 447 32.90 -17.78 12.73
CA SER A 447 32.44 -17.07 13.94
C SER A 447 31.73 -15.76 13.58
N ARG A 448 32.32 -14.98 12.68
CA ARG A 448 31.75 -13.74 12.15
C ARG A 448 30.49 -14.03 11.36
N TRP A 449 30.52 -15.04 10.50
CA TRP A 449 29.34 -15.43 9.72
C TRP A 449 28.15 -15.80 10.61
N ARG A 450 28.37 -16.58 11.69
CA ARG A 450 27.32 -16.91 12.67
C ARG A 450 26.81 -15.70 13.47
N SER A 451 27.62 -14.65 13.61
CA SER A 451 27.23 -13.43 14.33
C SER A 451 26.24 -12.55 13.57
N PHE A 452 26.10 -12.72 12.25
CA PHE A 452 25.19 -11.92 11.44
C PHE A 452 23.75 -12.34 11.72
N GLU A 453 22.97 -11.43 12.32
CA GLU A 453 21.58 -11.72 12.71
C GLU A 453 20.63 -11.87 11.50
N ASP A 454 20.85 -11.09 10.45
CA ASP A 454 19.99 -11.05 9.27
C ASP A 454 20.31 -12.25 8.34
N PRO A 455 19.36 -13.18 8.13
CA PRO A 455 19.57 -14.34 7.24
C PRO A 455 19.87 -13.93 5.80
N ARG A 456 19.46 -12.75 5.34
CA ARG A 456 19.81 -12.23 4.00
C ARG A 456 21.29 -11.92 3.90
N VAL A 457 21.88 -11.40 4.97
CA VAL A 457 23.34 -11.16 5.04
C VAL A 457 24.06 -12.50 5.02
N ARG A 458 23.67 -13.46 5.87
CA ARG A 458 24.29 -14.80 5.90
C ARG A 458 24.20 -15.51 4.54
N ALA A 459 23.03 -15.46 3.89
CA ALA A 459 22.82 -16.07 2.58
C ALA A 459 23.64 -15.39 1.47
N LEU A 460 23.67 -14.06 1.42
CA LEU A 460 24.46 -13.30 0.43
C LEU A 460 25.96 -13.54 0.61
N VAL A 461 26.44 -13.61 1.85
CA VAL A 461 27.85 -13.90 2.13
C VAL A 461 28.22 -15.23 1.51
N LEU A 462 27.42 -16.29 1.69
CA LEU A 462 27.70 -17.61 1.09
C LEU A 462 27.73 -17.62 -0.45
N GLU A 463 27.26 -16.58 -1.14
CA GLU A 463 27.37 -16.46 -2.61
C GLU A 463 28.75 -15.95 -3.05
N ASP A 464 29.59 -15.46 -2.13
CA ASP A 464 30.96 -15.04 -2.42
C ASP A 464 31.85 -16.28 -2.67
N PRO A 465 32.39 -16.44 -3.89
CA PRO A 465 33.21 -17.60 -4.26
C PRO A 465 34.56 -17.64 -3.52
N THR A 466 34.99 -16.54 -2.89
CA THR A 466 36.27 -16.46 -2.17
C THR A 466 36.24 -17.06 -0.76
N LEU A 467 35.06 -17.37 -0.24
CA LEU A 467 34.90 -17.93 1.11
C LEU A 467 35.32 -19.40 1.22
N ASP A 468 35.72 -19.77 2.44
CA ASP A 468 35.97 -21.15 2.84
C ASP A 468 34.67 -21.98 2.73
N GLU A 469 34.79 -23.14 2.09
CA GLU A 469 33.74 -24.15 1.93
C GLU A 469 33.11 -24.57 3.27
N ALA A 470 33.87 -24.52 4.37
CA ALA A 470 33.39 -24.82 5.72
C ALA A 470 32.19 -23.95 6.14
N LEU A 471 32.10 -22.70 5.66
CA LEU A 471 30.95 -21.83 5.93
C LEU A 471 29.70 -22.35 5.22
N SER A 472 29.82 -22.83 3.99
CA SER A 472 28.70 -23.38 3.23
C SER A 472 28.22 -24.70 3.84
N TRP A 473 29.13 -25.54 4.35
CA TRP A 473 28.73 -26.71 5.14
C TRP A 473 27.96 -26.33 6.40
N ALA A 474 28.41 -25.34 7.16
CA ALA A 474 27.67 -24.82 8.31
C ALA A 474 26.33 -24.20 7.92
N GLY A 475 26.25 -23.61 6.72
CA GLY A 475 25.03 -23.03 6.16
C GLY A 475 23.93 -24.05 5.88
N LEU A 476 24.25 -25.32 5.62
CA LEU A 476 23.25 -26.39 5.45
C LEU A 476 22.47 -26.68 6.74
N GLU A 477 23.01 -26.31 7.90
CA GLU A 477 22.38 -26.49 9.23
C GLU A 477 21.67 -25.23 9.74
N ASP A 478 21.67 -24.13 8.96
CA ASP A 478 21.01 -22.88 9.37
C ASP A 478 19.49 -23.07 9.45
N ARG A 479 18.85 -22.39 10.40
CA ARG A 479 17.40 -22.40 10.58
C ARG A 479 16.63 -21.77 9.42
N ASP A 480 17.20 -20.80 8.71
CA ASP A 480 16.54 -20.12 7.60
C ASP A 480 16.81 -20.85 6.27
N GLY A 481 15.75 -21.27 5.58
CA GLY A 481 15.87 -22.01 4.33
C GLY A 481 16.55 -21.23 3.20
N ARG A 482 16.60 -19.89 3.24
CA ARG A 482 17.40 -19.11 2.27
C ARG A 482 18.89 -19.34 2.44
N VAL A 483 19.35 -19.47 3.68
CA VAL A 483 20.76 -19.72 3.99
C VAL A 483 21.13 -21.13 3.56
N ARG A 484 20.29 -22.13 3.88
CA ARG A 484 20.46 -23.51 3.39
C ARG A 484 20.47 -23.60 1.86
N ALA A 485 19.55 -22.90 1.19
CA ALA A 485 19.50 -22.84 -0.27
C ALA A 485 20.75 -22.18 -0.89
N SER A 486 21.28 -21.11 -0.27
CA SER A 486 22.52 -20.47 -0.73
C SER A 486 23.74 -21.36 -0.52
N ALA A 487 23.83 -22.02 0.65
CA ALA A 487 24.85 -23.01 0.96
C ALA A 487 24.89 -24.16 -0.07
N LEU A 488 23.72 -24.70 -0.45
CA LEU A 488 23.61 -25.72 -1.47
C LEU A 488 24.17 -25.26 -2.83
N ARG A 489 23.73 -24.10 -3.33
CA ARG A 489 24.22 -23.54 -4.60
C ARG A 489 25.72 -23.26 -4.56
N SER A 490 26.20 -22.78 -3.42
CA SER A 490 27.61 -22.54 -3.18
C SER A 490 28.42 -23.84 -3.27
N LEU A 491 27.97 -24.91 -2.61
CA LEU A 491 28.68 -26.19 -2.62
C LEU A 491 28.64 -26.80 -4.01
N ASP A 492 27.49 -26.85 -4.66
CA ASP A 492 27.32 -27.41 -6.01
C ASP A 492 28.30 -26.83 -7.04
N THR A 493 28.69 -25.56 -6.87
CA THR A 493 29.63 -24.86 -7.77
C THR A 493 31.10 -24.97 -7.37
N ARG A 494 31.41 -25.28 -6.10
CA ARG A 494 32.77 -25.19 -5.53
C ARG A 494 33.29 -26.49 -4.93
N LEU A 495 32.46 -27.54 -4.91
CA LEU A 495 32.72 -28.76 -4.18
C LEU A 495 34.03 -29.42 -4.62
N ARG A 496 34.87 -29.78 -3.64
CA ARG A 496 36.05 -30.61 -3.90
C ARG A 496 35.61 -32.04 -4.23
N PRO A 497 36.27 -32.75 -5.18
CA PRO A 497 35.88 -34.12 -5.54
C PRO A 497 35.79 -35.10 -4.36
N ALA A 498 36.63 -34.91 -3.34
CA ALA A 498 36.63 -35.75 -2.13
C ALA A 498 35.35 -35.61 -1.29
N GLU A 499 34.60 -34.52 -1.45
CA GLU A 499 33.39 -34.22 -0.68
C GLU A 499 32.10 -34.54 -1.46
N ALA A 500 32.19 -34.97 -2.72
CA ALA A 500 31.07 -35.33 -3.59
C ALA A 500 30.07 -36.29 -2.93
N ALA A 501 30.56 -37.39 -2.37
CA ALA A 501 29.70 -38.39 -1.73
C ALA A 501 28.96 -37.83 -0.49
N ARG A 502 29.62 -36.96 0.29
CA ARG A 502 29.02 -36.30 1.44
C ARG A 502 27.94 -35.31 1.00
N PHE A 503 28.22 -34.54 -0.05
CA PHE A 503 27.29 -33.55 -0.60
C PHE A 503 26.04 -34.22 -1.18
N ASP A 504 26.21 -35.29 -1.95
CA ASP A 504 25.10 -36.07 -2.50
C ASP A 504 24.20 -36.66 -1.40
N ALA A 505 24.80 -37.12 -0.30
CA ALA A 505 24.04 -37.60 0.85
C ALA A 505 23.22 -36.47 1.51
N GLN A 506 23.80 -35.28 1.68
CA GLN A 506 23.09 -34.12 2.21
C GLN A 506 21.99 -33.62 1.27
N ARG A 507 22.27 -33.54 -0.03
CA ARG A 507 21.28 -33.18 -1.06
C ARG A 507 20.07 -34.11 -1.03
N ARG A 508 20.27 -35.42 -0.87
CA ARG A 508 19.19 -36.39 -0.70
C ARG A 508 18.39 -36.18 0.59
N ALA A 509 19.05 -35.93 1.72
CA ALA A 509 18.38 -35.67 2.99
C ALA A 509 17.47 -34.43 2.92
N LEU A 510 17.94 -33.39 2.24
CA LEU A 510 17.24 -32.11 2.09
C LEU A 510 16.06 -32.14 1.09
N ARG A 511 15.80 -33.25 0.40
CA ARG A 511 14.56 -33.43 -0.39
C ARG A 511 13.29 -33.39 0.47
N ARG A 512 13.42 -33.65 1.77
CA ARG A 512 12.33 -33.58 2.76
C ARG A 512 12.39 -32.32 3.65
N ASP A 513 13.18 -31.33 3.26
CA ASP A 513 13.27 -30.08 4.00
C ASP A 513 11.89 -29.38 4.05
N PRO A 514 11.45 -28.87 5.21
CA PRO A 514 10.15 -28.20 5.31
C PRO A 514 10.04 -26.97 4.40
N ASP A 515 11.16 -26.30 4.10
CA ASP A 515 11.17 -25.11 3.27
C ASP A 515 11.20 -25.47 1.77
N PRO A 516 10.15 -25.11 0.99
CA PRO A 516 10.09 -25.41 -0.44
C PRO A 516 11.26 -24.81 -1.24
N ARG A 517 11.86 -23.70 -0.79
CA ARG A 517 13.03 -23.10 -1.46
C ARG A 517 14.25 -24.01 -1.44
N VAL A 518 14.42 -24.78 -0.36
CA VAL A 518 15.53 -25.75 -0.26
C VAL A 518 15.24 -26.92 -1.19
N ARG A 519 13.99 -27.40 -1.19
CA ARG A 519 13.54 -28.50 -2.05
C ARG A 519 13.66 -28.18 -3.54
N GLU A 520 13.40 -26.95 -3.96
CA GLU A 520 13.65 -26.50 -5.34
C GLU A 520 15.13 -26.56 -5.74
N VAL A 521 16.05 -26.22 -4.82
CA VAL A 521 17.49 -26.18 -5.12
C VAL A 521 18.10 -27.57 -5.19
N VAL A 522 17.60 -28.54 -4.43
CA VAL A 522 18.13 -29.91 -4.44
C VAL A 522 17.63 -30.76 -5.62
N LEU A 523 16.73 -30.23 -6.46
CA LEU A 523 16.17 -30.95 -7.60
C LEU A 523 17.28 -31.49 -8.52
N ASP A 524 17.30 -32.81 -8.66
CA ASP A 524 18.02 -33.56 -9.68
C ASP A 524 16.98 -34.37 -10.50
N PRO A 525 17.37 -35.04 -11.61
CA PRO A 525 16.42 -35.83 -12.40
C PRO A 525 15.59 -36.82 -11.58
N ALA A 526 16.19 -37.49 -10.59
CA ALA A 526 15.48 -38.47 -9.76
C ALA A 526 14.54 -37.78 -8.76
N ALA A 527 14.98 -36.69 -8.13
CA ALA A 527 14.17 -35.90 -7.21
C ALA A 527 12.98 -35.24 -7.90
N ALA A 528 13.13 -34.80 -9.15
CA ALA A 528 12.04 -34.18 -9.89
C ALA A 528 10.89 -35.15 -10.19
N VAL A 529 11.20 -36.44 -10.43
CA VAL A 529 10.17 -37.49 -10.53
C VAL A 529 9.54 -37.77 -9.17
N GLU A 530 10.35 -37.88 -8.11
CA GLU A 530 9.87 -38.11 -6.73
C GLU A 530 8.93 -37.01 -6.24
N LEU A 531 9.21 -35.74 -6.61
CA LEU A 531 8.49 -34.55 -6.14
C LEU A 531 7.46 -34.03 -7.16
N ALA A 532 7.00 -34.86 -8.10
CA ALA A 532 5.99 -34.48 -9.09
C ALA A 532 4.61 -34.19 -8.42
N ASP A 533 4.27 -34.96 -7.39
CA ASP A 533 3.01 -34.87 -6.61
C ASP A 533 3.10 -33.97 -5.37
N GLU A 534 4.17 -33.19 -5.24
CA GLU A 534 4.44 -32.38 -4.06
C GLU A 534 3.32 -31.36 -3.75
N PRO A 535 2.81 -31.18 -2.52
CA PRO A 535 1.76 -30.19 -2.24
C PRO A 535 2.16 -28.72 -2.48
N ASP A 536 3.43 -28.35 -2.40
CA ASP A 536 3.86 -26.99 -2.74
C ASP A 536 3.89 -26.74 -4.27
N ALA A 537 3.09 -25.76 -4.71
CA ALA A 537 2.93 -25.45 -6.13
C ALA A 537 4.21 -24.94 -6.81
N SER A 538 5.12 -24.26 -6.09
CA SER A 538 6.36 -23.77 -6.70
C SER A 538 7.35 -24.91 -6.92
N VAL A 539 7.44 -25.86 -5.98
CA VAL A 539 8.25 -27.08 -6.12
C VAL A 539 7.74 -27.93 -7.28
N ARG A 540 6.43 -28.18 -7.39
CA ARG A 540 5.87 -28.93 -8.54
C ARG A 540 6.23 -28.28 -9.89
N ARG A 541 6.09 -26.96 -9.99
CA ARG A 541 6.44 -26.22 -11.21
C ARG A 541 7.94 -26.32 -11.53
N ALA A 542 8.80 -26.26 -10.52
CA ALA A 542 10.24 -26.41 -10.68
C ALA A 542 10.62 -27.83 -11.13
N SER A 543 10.03 -28.87 -10.52
CA SER A 543 10.20 -30.27 -10.93
C SER A 543 9.81 -30.49 -12.38
N ALA A 544 8.61 -30.05 -12.78
CA ALA A 544 8.14 -30.18 -14.16
C ALA A 544 9.02 -29.43 -15.16
N ALA A 545 9.51 -28.24 -14.79
CA ALA A 545 10.41 -27.45 -15.63
C ALA A 545 11.80 -28.08 -15.78
N LEU A 546 12.29 -28.82 -14.79
CA LEU A 546 13.54 -29.57 -14.90
C LEU A 546 13.34 -30.78 -15.83
N LEU A 547 12.27 -31.54 -15.63
CA LEU A 547 11.95 -32.74 -16.43
C LEU A 547 11.77 -32.43 -17.92
N GLU A 548 11.19 -31.28 -18.25
CA GLU A 548 11.07 -30.78 -19.63
C GLU A 548 12.43 -30.59 -20.33
N ARG A 549 13.49 -30.22 -19.59
CA ARG A 549 14.80 -29.87 -20.17
C ARG A 549 15.76 -31.05 -20.26
N LEU A 550 15.47 -32.16 -19.59
CA LEU A 550 16.42 -33.27 -19.47
C LEU A 550 16.44 -34.13 -20.74
N PRO A 551 17.62 -34.57 -21.21
CA PRO A 551 17.70 -35.64 -22.18
C PRO A 551 17.21 -36.94 -21.51
N TRP A 552 16.27 -37.60 -22.18
CA TRP A 552 15.38 -38.63 -21.65
C TRP A 552 15.93 -40.07 -21.40
N PRO A 553 17.21 -40.45 -21.60
CA PRO A 553 17.70 -41.80 -21.25
C PRO A 553 17.65 -42.15 -19.74
N ALA A 554 17.31 -41.20 -18.87
CA ALA A 554 17.38 -41.35 -17.42
C ALA A 554 16.11 -41.90 -16.73
N ILE A 555 14.97 -42.07 -17.45
CA ILE A 555 13.70 -42.57 -16.92
C ILE A 555 13.05 -43.59 -17.86
N THR A 556 12.26 -44.53 -17.33
CA THR A 556 11.59 -45.56 -18.13
C THR A 556 10.44 -44.98 -18.97
N ALA A 557 10.13 -45.62 -20.10
CA ALA A 557 9.02 -45.19 -20.97
C ALA A 557 7.65 -45.22 -20.25
N GLU A 558 7.46 -46.19 -19.35
CA GLU A 558 6.26 -46.31 -18.50
C GLU A 558 6.16 -45.17 -17.49
N ALA A 559 7.24 -44.86 -16.77
CA ALA A 559 7.28 -43.74 -15.83
C ALA A 559 7.04 -42.39 -16.55
N ARG A 560 7.55 -42.25 -17.78
CA ARG A 560 7.29 -41.09 -18.64
C ARG A 560 5.81 -40.92 -18.94
N LEU A 561 5.12 -41.97 -19.35
CA LEU A 561 3.70 -41.90 -19.69
C LEU A 561 2.85 -41.54 -18.46
N GLY A 562 3.13 -42.17 -17.31
CA GLY A 562 2.45 -41.83 -16.05
C GLY A 562 2.67 -40.37 -15.63
N LEU A 563 3.88 -39.84 -15.77
CA LEU A 563 4.19 -38.45 -15.47
C LEU A 563 3.46 -37.47 -16.40
N ILE A 564 3.46 -37.73 -17.71
CA ILE A 564 2.76 -36.89 -18.70
C ILE A 564 1.27 -36.84 -18.37
N GLU A 565 0.68 -38.02 -18.12
CA GLU A 565 -0.73 -38.15 -17.79
C GLU A 565 -1.08 -37.39 -16.50
N HIS A 566 -0.23 -37.48 -15.48
CA HIS A 566 -0.36 -36.71 -14.24
C HIS A 566 -0.34 -35.19 -14.52
N LEU A 567 0.67 -34.70 -15.24
CA LEU A 567 0.84 -33.28 -15.53
C LEU A 567 -0.34 -32.70 -16.33
N LEU A 568 -0.88 -33.45 -17.30
CA LEU A 568 -2.01 -33.02 -18.12
C LEU A 568 -3.34 -32.95 -17.35
N ARG A 569 -3.46 -33.64 -16.20
CA ARG A 569 -4.64 -33.60 -15.32
C ARG A 569 -4.53 -32.61 -14.17
N ALA A 570 -3.36 -32.04 -13.94
CA ALA A 570 -3.13 -31.09 -12.86
C ALA A 570 -4.05 -29.87 -12.97
N GLU A 571 -4.57 -29.36 -11.84
CA GLU A 571 -5.38 -28.13 -11.82
C GLU A 571 -4.57 -26.91 -12.25
N ASP A 572 -3.26 -26.94 -12.01
CA ASP A 572 -2.30 -25.90 -12.38
C ASP A 572 -2.04 -25.88 -13.90
N PRO A 573 -2.43 -24.81 -14.62
CA PRO A 573 -2.23 -24.73 -16.06
C PRO A 573 -0.77 -24.72 -16.49
N VAL A 574 0.16 -24.29 -15.63
CA VAL A 574 1.59 -24.33 -15.94
C VAL A 574 2.07 -25.77 -16.05
N LEU A 575 1.60 -26.65 -15.16
CA LEU A 575 1.96 -28.07 -15.21
C LEU A 575 1.38 -28.73 -16.46
N ARG A 576 0.13 -28.41 -16.82
CA ARG A 576 -0.47 -28.91 -18.07
C ARG A 576 0.32 -28.48 -19.31
N VAL A 577 0.72 -27.20 -19.40
CA VAL A 577 1.59 -26.70 -20.49
C VAL A 577 2.91 -27.47 -20.56
N ARG A 578 3.55 -27.72 -19.41
CA ARG A 578 4.79 -28.50 -19.35
C ARG A 578 4.57 -29.95 -19.80
N GLY A 579 3.48 -30.58 -19.38
CA GLY A 579 3.08 -31.91 -19.84
C GLY A 579 2.93 -31.98 -21.36
N LEU A 580 2.32 -30.97 -21.99
CA LEU A 580 2.19 -30.90 -23.46
C LEU A 580 3.55 -30.81 -24.17
N ALA A 581 4.55 -30.16 -23.58
CA ALA A 581 5.89 -30.08 -24.14
C ALA A 581 6.61 -31.44 -24.16
N LEU A 582 6.21 -32.37 -23.29
CA LEU A 582 6.78 -33.73 -23.21
C LEU A 582 6.15 -34.71 -24.22
N LEU A 583 5.01 -34.35 -24.80
CA LEU A 583 4.30 -35.18 -25.76
C LEU A 583 5.08 -35.28 -27.07
N ASP A 584 5.12 -36.49 -27.62
CA ASP A 584 5.49 -36.71 -29.01
C ASP A 584 4.27 -36.38 -29.90
N PRO A 585 4.34 -35.32 -30.72
CA PRO A 585 3.20 -34.86 -31.48
C PRO A 585 2.78 -35.86 -32.58
N GLU A 586 3.68 -36.75 -33.03
CA GLU A 586 3.35 -37.75 -34.05
C GLU A 586 2.55 -38.92 -33.51
N THR A 587 2.92 -39.41 -32.32
CA THR A 587 2.30 -40.61 -31.72
C THR A 587 1.17 -40.27 -30.74
N GLN A 588 1.11 -39.02 -30.23
CA GLN A 588 0.19 -38.60 -29.16
C GLN A 588 -0.73 -37.44 -29.58
N LEU A 589 -1.05 -37.33 -30.87
CA LEU A 589 -1.96 -36.33 -31.45
C LEU A 589 -3.31 -36.16 -30.69
N PRO A 590 -3.99 -37.23 -30.22
CA PRO A 590 -5.25 -37.08 -29.47
C PRO A 590 -5.15 -36.20 -28.22
N ALA A 591 -4.04 -36.29 -27.48
CA ALA A 591 -3.85 -35.50 -26.26
C ALA A 591 -3.68 -34.00 -26.56
N LEU A 592 -2.96 -33.67 -27.66
CA LEU A 592 -2.79 -32.30 -28.12
C LEU A 592 -4.13 -31.69 -28.59
N LEU A 593 -4.95 -32.46 -29.31
CA LEU A 593 -6.27 -32.02 -29.75
C LEU A 593 -7.18 -31.76 -28.54
N LEU A 594 -7.25 -32.67 -27.57
CA LEU A 594 -8.04 -32.47 -26.34
C LEU A 594 -7.64 -31.20 -25.58
N ALA A 595 -6.34 -30.86 -25.55
CA ALA A 595 -5.84 -29.66 -24.88
C ALA A 595 -6.29 -28.34 -25.53
N LEU A 596 -6.72 -28.33 -26.80
CA LEU A 596 -7.36 -27.17 -27.43
C LEU A 596 -8.70 -26.79 -26.77
N ARG A 597 -9.26 -27.68 -25.95
CA ARG A 597 -10.50 -27.44 -25.19
C ARG A 597 -10.25 -27.05 -23.73
N ASP A 598 -8.99 -26.86 -23.32
CA ASP A 598 -8.67 -26.46 -21.95
C ASP A 598 -9.33 -25.13 -21.59
N ARG A 599 -9.68 -24.94 -20.31
CA ARG A 599 -10.27 -23.68 -19.81
C ARG A 599 -9.29 -22.51 -19.91
N GLU A 600 -7.99 -22.77 -19.79
CA GLU A 600 -6.93 -21.76 -19.76
C GLU A 600 -6.35 -21.49 -21.16
N ALA A 601 -6.28 -20.21 -21.53
CA ALA A 601 -5.81 -19.80 -22.86
C ALA A 601 -4.36 -20.21 -23.14
N MET A 602 -3.50 -20.20 -22.13
CA MET A 602 -2.09 -20.60 -22.27
C MET A 602 -1.92 -22.09 -22.60
N VAL A 603 -2.79 -22.96 -22.09
CA VAL A 603 -2.74 -24.40 -22.38
C VAL A 603 -3.16 -24.64 -23.83
N ARG A 604 -4.25 -23.99 -24.27
CA ARG A 604 -4.70 -24.04 -25.67
C ARG A 604 -3.63 -23.54 -26.63
N GLY A 605 -2.97 -22.42 -26.30
CA GLY A 605 -1.89 -21.85 -27.13
C GLY A 605 -0.67 -22.78 -27.24
N ALA A 606 -0.24 -23.38 -26.13
CA ALA A 606 0.85 -24.35 -26.14
C ALA A 606 0.53 -25.60 -26.97
N ALA A 607 -0.70 -26.10 -26.89
CA ALA A 607 -1.15 -27.21 -27.73
C ALA A 607 -1.14 -26.83 -29.22
N ASP A 608 -1.65 -25.65 -29.58
CA ASP A 608 -1.69 -25.18 -30.96
C ASP A 608 -0.29 -24.99 -31.56
N GLU A 609 0.67 -24.47 -30.80
CA GLU A 609 2.07 -24.33 -31.20
C GLU A 609 2.70 -25.70 -31.54
N ARG A 610 2.43 -26.72 -30.72
CA ARG A 610 2.91 -28.10 -30.97
C ARG A 610 2.27 -28.70 -32.21
N LEU A 611 0.98 -28.45 -32.44
CA LEU A 611 0.26 -28.93 -33.62
C LEU A 611 0.74 -28.24 -34.90
N ALA A 612 1.06 -26.95 -34.85
CA ALA A 612 1.52 -26.17 -36.01
C ALA A 612 2.86 -26.67 -36.59
N GLY A 613 3.66 -27.40 -35.80
CA GLY A 613 4.92 -27.99 -36.24
C GLY A 613 4.80 -29.35 -36.93
N LEU A 614 3.60 -29.91 -37.10
CA LEU A 614 3.39 -31.23 -37.71
C LEU A 614 3.13 -31.14 -39.22
N ASP A 615 3.86 -31.96 -39.99
CA ASP A 615 3.58 -32.18 -41.40
C ASP A 615 2.27 -32.96 -41.59
N ASP A 616 1.50 -32.57 -42.61
CA ASP A 616 0.19 -33.13 -42.95
C ASP A 616 -0.76 -33.25 -41.74
N LEU A 617 -0.86 -32.18 -40.94
CA LEU A 617 -1.75 -32.16 -39.78
C LEU A 617 -3.21 -32.46 -40.15
N SER A 618 -3.68 -32.01 -41.32
CA SER A 618 -5.06 -32.26 -41.78
C SER A 618 -5.32 -33.75 -42.00
N GLY A 619 -4.46 -34.45 -42.76
CA GLY A 619 -4.61 -35.89 -42.98
C GLY A 619 -4.50 -36.71 -41.70
N ARG A 620 -3.63 -36.28 -40.77
CA ARG A 620 -3.51 -36.92 -39.45
C ARG A 620 -4.77 -36.74 -38.59
N ILE A 621 -5.41 -35.56 -38.61
CA ILE A 621 -6.67 -35.34 -37.89
C ILE A 621 -7.80 -36.17 -38.51
N GLU A 622 -7.89 -36.24 -39.84
CA GLU A 622 -8.86 -37.07 -40.55
C GLU A 622 -8.71 -38.56 -40.18
N ALA A 623 -7.48 -39.06 -40.04
CA ALA A 623 -7.20 -40.42 -39.57
C ALA A 623 -7.62 -40.66 -38.10
N VAL A 624 -7.60 -39.64 -37.24
CA VAL A 624 -8.13 -39.72 -35.87
C VAL A 624 -9.66 -39.80 -35.89
N LEU A 625 -10.31 -38.92 -36.67
CA LEU A 625 -11.77 -38.88 -36.82
C LEU A 625 -12.34 -40.18 -37.44
N ALA A 626 -11.57 -40.89 -38.26
CA ALA A 626 -11.98 -42.13 -38.90
C ALA A 626 -12.05 -43.35 -37.96
N LYS A 627 -11.38 -43.34 -36.80
CA LYS A 627 -11.24 -44.51 -35.91
C LYS A 627 -12.47 -44.85 -35.05
N ARG A 628 -13.44 -43.94 -34.91
CA ARG A 628 -14.77 -44.12 -34.26
C ARG A 628 -14.84 -45.17 -33.12
N ASP A 629 -14.11 -44.96 -32.03
CA ASP A 629 -14.09 -45.85 -30.85
C ASP A 629 -15.04 -45.37 -29.71
N GLY A 630 -16.37 -45.47 -29.90
CA GLY A 630 -17.36 -45.35 -28.83
C GLY A 630 -17.51 -43.97 -28.12
N ALA A 631 -18.23 -43.95 -26.98
CA ALA A 631 -18.64 -42.72 -26.27
C ALA A 631 -17.49 -41.90 -25.64
N GLY A 632 -16.31 -42.50 -25.44
CA GLY A 632 -15.10 -41.82 -24.95
C GLY A 632 -14.47 -40.85 -25.96
N ASP A 633 -14.87 -40.94 -27.23
CA ASP A 633 -14.27 -40.19 -28.35
C ASP A 633 -14.96 -38.82 -28.62
N LEU A 634 -16.13 -38.56 -28.02
CA LEU A 634 -16.87 -37.32 -28.26
C LEU A 634 -16.03 -36.06 -27.94
N PRO A 635 -15.32 -35.95 -26.79
CA PRO A 635 -14.55 -34.76 -26.49
C PRO A 635 -13.40 -34.49 -27.47
N LEU A 636 -12.81 -35.57 -28.01
CA LEU A 636 -11.72 -35.54 -28.96
C LEU A 636 -12.21 -35.09 -30.34
N ARG A 637 -13.30 -35.68 -30.84
CA ARG A 637 -13.94 -35.25 -32.10
C ARG A 637 -14.39 -33.79 -32.06
N MET A 638 -14.96 -33.34 -30.94
CA MET A 638 -15.31 -31.93 -30.71
C MET A 638 -14.10 -30.99 -30.74
N ALA A 639 -12.89 -31.48 -30.44
CA ALA A 639 -11.67 -30.68 -30.52
C ALA A 639 -11.04 -30.72 -31.92
N ALA A 640 -11.11 -31.87 -32.59
CA ALA A 640 -10.56 -32.11 -33.91
C ALA A 640 -11.26 -31.29 -35.01
N TRP A 641 -12.60 -31.27 -35.02
CA TRP A 641 -13.38 -30.60 -36.06
C TRP A 641 -13.09 -29.10 -36.20
N PRO A 642 -13.11 -28.27 -35.12
CA PRO A 642 -12.71 -26.87 -35.21
C PRO A 642 -11.30 -26.67 -35.79
N ARG A 643 -10.35 -27.52 -35.40
CA ARG A 643 -8.95 -27.40 -35.86
C ARG A 643 -8.80 -27.78 -37.34
N LEU A 644 -9.52 -28.79 -37.82
CA LEU A 644 -9.51 -29.21 -39.22
C LEU A 644 -10.17 -28.17 -40.14
N LEU A 645 -11.26 -27.53 -39.68
CA LEU A 645 -12.06 -26.60 -40.50
C LEU A 645 -11.61 -25.14 -40.42
N MET A 646 -10.92 -24.75 -39.35
CA MET A 646 -10.41 -23.38 -39.14
C MET A 646 -8.88 -23.34 -39.05
N GLY A 647 -8.20 -24.32 -39.64
CA GLY A 647 -6.74 -24.41 -39.69
C GLY A 647 -6.11 -23.26 -40.49
N ALA A 648 -4.91 -22.83 -40.08
CA ALA A 648 -4.17 -21.81 -40.80
C ALA A 648 -3.77 -22.33 -42.20
N GLY A 649 -4.10 -21.59 -43.27
CA GLY A 649 -3.77 -21.94 -44.64
C GLY A 649 -4.79 -22.80 -45.39
N LEU A 650 -5.99 -23.04 -44.83
CA LEU A 650 -7.07 -23.71 -45.53
C LEU A 650 -7.91 -22.72 -46.35
N GLU A 651 -8.06 -22.99 -47.65
CA GLU A 651 -8.91 -22.18 -48.53
C GLU A 651 -10.40 -22.27 -48.11
N PRO A 652 -11.16 -21.16 -48.15
CA PRO A 652 -12.57 -21.15 -47.72
C PRO A 652 -13.45 -22.18 -48.42
N GLU A 653 -13.22 -22.46 -49.71
CA GLU A 653 -13.99 -23.47 -50.46
C GLU A 653 -13.70 -24.89 -49.96
N ALA A 654 -12.43 -25.22 -49.74
CA ALA A 654 -12.03 -26.52 -49.19
C ALA A 654 -12.52 -26.74 -47.75
N ALA A 655 -12.55 -25.68 -46.93
CA ALA A 655 -13.16 -25.74 -45.60
C ALA A 655 -14.66 -26.02 -45.67
N ALA A 656 -15.34 -25.43 -46.65
CA ALA A 656 -16.78 -25.59 -46.84
C ALA A 656 -17.15 -26.99 -47.35
N GLU A 657 -16.38 -27.55 -48.30
CA GLU A 657 -16.54 -28.94 -48.76
C GLU A 657 -16.34 -29.95 -47.63
N ARG A 658 -15.30 -29.78 -46.81
CA ARG A 658 -15.04 -30.61 -45.63
C ARG A 658 -16.17 -30.51 -44.61
N LEU A 659 -16.70 -29.32 -44.37
CA LEU A 659 -17.84 -29.10 -43.48
C LEU A 659 -19.10 -29.82 -43.98
N ASP A 660 -19.39 -29.75 -45.27
CA ASP A 660 -20.55 -30.41 -45.88
C ASP A 660 -20.44 -31.94 -45.77
N ALA A 661 -19.25 -32.49 -46.06
CA ALA A 661 -18.97 -33.91 -45.88
C ALA A 661 -19.09 -34.35 -44.41
N ALA A 662 -18.65 -33.50 -43.46
CA ALA A 662 -18.78 -33.76 -42.03
C ALA A 662 -20.24 -33.76 -41.57
N LEU A 663 -21.04 -32.76 -41.97
CA LEU A 663 -22.47 -32.68 -41.66
C LEU A 663 -23.28 -33.83 -42.27
N ALA A 664 -22.84 -34.37 -43.41
CA ALA A 664 -23.48 -35.54 -44.03
C ALA A 664 -23.12 -36.86 -43.32
N SER A 665 -21.94 -36.97 -42.71
CA SER A 665 -21.40 -38.22 -42.17
C SER A 665 -21.45 -38.37 -40.65
N GLU A 666 -21.59 -37.26 -39.90
CA GLU A 666 -21.66 -37.28 -38.43
C GLU A 666 -23.10 -37.44 -37.92
N GLU A 667 -23.32 -38.42 -37.05
CA GLU A 667 -24.63 -38.75 -36.46
C GLU A 667 -24.80 -38.18 -35.05
N ASP A 668 -23.71 -37.77 -34.39
CA ASP A 668 -23.72 -37.24 -33.03
C ASP A 668 -24.29 -35.81 -32.99
N ALA A 669 -25.37 -35.61 -32.24
CA ALA A 669 -26.08 -34.33 -32.18
C ALA A 669 -25.19 -33.17 -31.71
N ALA A 670 -24.29 -33.40 -30.74
CA ALA A 670 -23.42 -32.35 -30.20
C ALA A 670 -22.35 -31.92 -31.21
N ILE A 671 -21.86 -32.86 -32.03
CA ILE A 671 -20.91 -32.56 -33.11
C ILE A 671 -21.61 -31.85 -34.26
N ARG A 672 -22.81 -32.29 -34.66
CA ARG A 672 -23.62 -31.61 -35.69
C ARG A 672 -23.92 -30.16 -35.30
N GLU A 673 -24.25 -29.92 -34.03
CA GLU A 673 -24.45 -28.57 -33.50
C GLU A 673 -23.17 -27.72 -33.61
N LEU A 674 -22.03 -28.26 -33.17
CA LEU A 674 -20.73 -27.59 -33.28
C LEU A 674 -20.37 -27.26 -34.74
N LEU A 675 -20.52 -28.22 -35.65
CA LEU A 675 -20.27 -28.04 -37.08
C LEU A 675 -21.18 -26.95 -37.69
N THR A 676 -22.44 -26.92 -37.27
CA THR A 676 -23.39 -25.87 -37.70
C THR A 676 -22.94 -24.48 -37.23
N VAL A 677 -22.46 -24.37 -35.98
CA VAL A 677 -21.89 -23.12 -35.44
C VAL A 677 -20.63 -22.70 -36.20
N ILE A 678 -19.76 -23.64 -36.59
CA ILE A 678 -18.58 -23.36 -37.41
C ILE A 678 -19.00 -22.89 -38.81
N GLY A 679 -20.01 -23.51 -39.41
CA GLY A 679 -20.56 -23.07 -40.70
C GLY A 679 -21.03 -21.62 -40.69
N LEU A 680 -21.65 -21.17 -39.59
CA LEU A 680 -22.03 -19.77 -39.42
C LEU A 680 -20.81 -18.83 -39.41
N THR A 681 -19.71 -19.22 -38.75
CA THR A 681 -18.48 -18.42 -38.74
C THR A 681 -17.78 -18.38 -40.10
N LEU A 682 -17.98 -19.39 -40.94
CA LEU A 682 -17.49 -19.44 -42.33
C LEU A 682 -18.44 -18.74 -43.33
N GLY A 683 -19.49 -18.05 -42.84
CA GLY A 683 -20.40 -17.27 -43.68
C GLY A 683 -21.51 -18.08 -44.35
N ARG A 684 -21.78 -19.31 -43.90
CA ARG A 684 -22.88 -20.11 -44.45
C ARG A 684 -24.25 -19.70 -43.88
N PRO A 685 -25.29 -19.64 -44.74
CA PRO A 685 -26.66 -19.43 -44.28
C PRO A 685 -27.15 -20.66 -43.49
N VAL A 686 -27.84 -20.42 -42.37
CA VAL A 686 -28.48 -21.48 -41.57
C VAL A 686 -29.57 -22.15 -42.41
N PRO A 687 -29.61 -23.50 -42.51
CA PRO A 687 -30.81 -24.19 -42.96
C PRO A 687 -31.92 -23.95 -41.93
N VAL A 688 -32.92 -23.16 -42.32
CA VAL A 688 -34.10 -22.91 -41.48
C VAL A 688 -35.01 -24.14 -41.58
N ASP A 689 -34.63 -25.22 -40.91
CA ASP A 689 -35.55 -26.32 -40.65
C ASP A 689 -36.02 -26.26 -39.20
N SER A 690 -37.35 -26.35 -39.09
CA SER A 690 -38.19 -26.13 -37.94
C SER A 690 -37.93 -27.12 -36.80
N GLU A 691 -37.50 -26.60 -35.65
CA GLU A 691 -38.07 -26.81 -34.30
C GLU A 691 -37.01 -26.41 -33.26
N SER A 692 -37.18 -25.25 -32.63
CA SER A 692 -36.33 -24.86 -31.50
C SER A 692 -36.65 -25.76 -30.29
N PRO A 693 -35.69 -26.49 -29.70
CA PRO A 693 -35.91 -27.10 -28.41
C PRO A 693 -35.99 -25.97 -27.38
N ARG A 694 -37.16 -25.85 -26.74
CA ARG A 694 -37.37 -24.95 -25.61
C ARG A 694 -36.32 -25.28 -24.55
N VAL A 695 -35.46 -24.32 -24.24
CA VAL A 695 -34.55 -24.39 -23.09
C VAL A 695 -35.41 -24.57 -21.84
N ALA A 696 -35.45 -25.81 -21.34
CA ALA A 696 -35.94 -26.10 -20.01
C ALA A 696 -35.00 -25.41 -19.02
N THR A 697 -35.48 -24.35 -18.40
CA THR A 697 -34.85 -23.75 -17.23
C THR A 697 -34.88 -24.80 -16.12
N SER A 698 -33.76 -25.51 -15.93
CA SER A 698 -33.56 -26.35 -14.76
C SER A 698 -33.53 -25.44 -13.54
N ALA A 699 -34.60 -25.52 -12.75
CA ALA A 699 -34.69 -24.89 -11.45
C ALA A 699 -33.62 -25.50 -10.54
N SER A 700 -32.63 -24.69 -10.17
CA SER A 700 -31.65 -25.08 -9.17
C SER A 700 -32.32 -25.09 -7.79
N THR A 701 -32.36 -26.27 -7.18
CA THR A 701 -32.83 -26.50 -5.81
C THR A 701 -31.93 -25.74 -4.82
N PRO A 702 -32.48 -24.92 -3.90
CA PRO A 702 -31.66 -24.30 -2.86
C PRO A 702 -31.38 -25.31 -1.75
N ALA A 703 -30.10 -25.53 -1.43
CA ALA A 703 -29.67 -26.15 -0.18
C ALA A 703 -29.87 -25.15 1.00
N PRO A 704 -30.08 -25.63 2.23
CA PRO A 704 -30.68 -24.84 3.29
C PRO A 704 -29.65 -23.91 3.95
N THR A 705 -30.07 -22.69 4.30
CA THR A 705 -29.37 -21.84 5.27
C THR A 705 -30.39 -21.22 6.23
N PRO A 706 -29.98 -20.90 7.47
CA PRO A 706 -30.85 -20.77 8.62
C PRO A 706 -31.66 -19.48 8.62
N THR A 707 -32.84 -19.60 9.22
CA THR A 707 -33.90 -18.61 9.34
C THR A 707 -33.42 -17.24 9.84
N SER A 708 -33.52 -16.22 8.99
CA SER A 708 -33.71 -14.83 9.39
C SER A 708 -34.78 -14.20 8.49
N ALA A 709 -35.62 -13.33 9.05
CA ALA A 709 -36.84 -12.80 8.43
C ALA A 709 -36.62 -12.23 7.01
N PRO A 710 -37.62 -12.36 6.11
CA PRO A 710 -37.44 -11.99 4.70
C PRO A 710 -37.22 -10.49 4.52
N ALA A 711 -36.15 -10.14 3.81
CA ALA A 711 -35.87 -8.78 3.37
C ALA A 711 -36.89 -8.36 2.28
N PRO A 712 -37.23 -7.06 2.17
CA PRO A 712 -38.12 -6.56 1.12
C PRO A 712 -37.53 -6.82 -0.27
N THR A 713 -38.40 -7.01 -1.26
CA THR A 713 -38.00 -7.23 -2.66
C THR A 713 -37.24 -6.02 -3.24
N PRO A 714 -36.30 -6.23 -4.18
CA PRO A 714 -35.50 -5.15 -4.78
C PRO A 714 -36.33 -4.02 -5.41
N GLU A 715 -37.54 -4.31 -5.91
CA GLU A 715 -38.46 -3.31 -6.45
C GLU A 715 -39.12 -2.45 -5.37
N ALA A 716 -39.50 -3.03 -4.23
CA ALA A 716 -40.06 -2.28 -3.11
C ALA A 716 -39.01 -1.35 -2.45
N ALA A 717 -37.77 -1.85 -2.29
CA ALA A 717 -36.66 -1.06 -1.78
C ALA A 717 -36.30 0.13 -2.71
N ARG A 718 -36.40 -0.07 -4.03
CA ARG A 718 -36.13 0.96 -5.04
C ARG A 718 -37.27 1.99 -5.13
N ALA A 719 -38.51 1.59 -4.89
CA ALA A 719 -39.65 2.50 -4.80
C ALA A 719 -39.61 3.37 -3.52
N ASP A 720 -39.20 2.81 -2.38
CA ASP A 720 -38.99 3.58 -1.14
C ASP A 720 -37.75 4.49 -1.21
N ALA A 721 -36.66 4.05 -1.86
CA ALA A 721 -35.49 4.90 -2.10
C ALA A 721 -35.82 6.14 -2.97
N LEU A 722 -36.75 6.01 -3.93
CA LEU A 722 -37.26 7.14 -4.72
C LEU A 722 -38.08 8.12 -3.85
N ARG A 723 -38.76 7.64 -2.80
CA ARG A 723 -39.55 8.48 -1.87
C ARG A 723 -38.70 9.33 -0.92
N GLN A 724 -37.42 9.02 -0.75
CA GLN A 724 -36.53 9.72 0.20
C GLN A 724 -35.54 10.70 -0.45
N ARG A 725 -35.63 10.93 -1.76
CA ARG A 725 -34.72 11.89 -2.41
C ARG A 725 -35.05 13.30 -1.95
N ARG A 726 -34.03 14.00 -1.47
CA ARG A 726 -34.15 15.38 -0.97
C ARG A 726 -33.62 16.35 -2.03
N PRO A 727 -34.33 17.43 -2.36
CA PRO A 727 -33.82 18.46 -3.26
C PRO A 727 -32.56 19.09 -2.65
N LEU A 728 -31.53 19.26 -3.45
CA LEU A 728 -30.31 19.96 -3.06
C LEU A 728 -30.46 21.45 -3.41
N GLY A 729 -31.26 22.16 -2.62
CA GLY A 729 -31.60 23.56 -2.89
C GLY A 729 -32.13 23.78 -4.32
N HIS A 730 -31.75 24.89 -4.94
CA HIS A 730 -32.09 25.22 -6.33
C HIS A 730 -31.09 24.66 -7.36
N SER A 731 -30.24 23.70 -6.98
CA SER A 731 -29.18 23.15 -7.85
C SER A 731 -29.70 22.31 -9.03
N GLY A 732 -30.99 21.95 -9.05
CA GLY A 732 -31.57 21.01 -10.02
C GLY A 732 -31.21 19.54 -9.76
N LEU A 733 -30.57 19.24 -8.62
CA LEU A 733 -30.28 17.88 -8.16
C LEU A 733 -31.18 17.51 -6.98
N SER A 734 -31.53 16.23 -6.90
CA SER A 734 -32.06 15.61 -5.68
C SER A 734 -31.18 14.43 -5.34
N LEU A 735 -30.92 14.17 -4.06
CA LEU A 735 -30.00 13.12 -3.61
C LEU A 735 -30.69 12.20 -2.60
N ALA A 736 -30.27 10.94 -2.52
CA ALA A 736 -30.53 10.13 -1.33
C ALA A 736 -29.89 10.80 -0.09
N PRO A 737 -30.44 10.61 1.13
CA PRO A 737 -29.93 11.23 2.36
C PRO A 737 -28.46 10.93 2.68
N LEU A 738 -27.90 9.86 2.09
CA LEU A 738 -26.52 9.45 2.30
C LEU A 738 -25.74 9.39 0.98
N VAL A 739 -24.63 10.12 0.92
CA VAL A 739 -23.63 10.05 -0.16
C VAL A 739 -22.48 9.15 0.29
N ILE A 740 -22.10 8.16 -0.50
CA ILE A 740 -20.99 7.26 -0.16
C ILE A 740 -19.66 7.75 -0.77
N SER A 741 -18.66 7.95 0.09
CA SER A 741 -17.31 8.36 -0.30
C SER A 741 -16.40 7.19 -0.63
N GLY A 742 -15.56 7.36 -1.65
CA GLY A 742 -14.54 6.38 -2.05
C GLY A 742 -13.26 6.38 -1.19
N ALA A 743 -13.16 7.25 -0.18
CA ALA A 743 -11.93 7.52 0.59
C ALA A 743 -11.20 6.27 1.13
N TYR A 744 -11.96 5.27 1.58
CA TYR A 744 -11.40 4.04 2.17
C TYR A 744 -11.46 2.81 1.25
N SER A 745 -11.67 3.03 -0.06
CA SER A 745 -11.57 1.99 -1.08
C SER A 745 -12.40 0.72 -0.80
N LEU A 746 -13.68 0.89 -0.43
CA LEU A 746 -14.64 -0.20 -0.33
C LEU A 746 -14.60 -1.12 -1.57
N SER A 747 -14.87 -2.42 -1.37
CA SER A 747 -14.91 -3.36 -2.48
C SER A 747 -16.04 -3.02 -3.47
N PRO A 748 -15.91 -3.39 -4.76
CA PRO A 748 -17.00 -3.21 -5.72
C PRO A 748 -18.32 -3.89 -5.29
N ALA A 749 -18.24 -5.00 -4.57
CA ALA A 749 -19.41 -5.68 -3.99
C ALA A 749 -20.08 -4.83 -2.89
N SER A 750 -19.31 -4.19 -2.01
CA SER A 750 -19.86 -3.27 -1.01
C SER A 750 -20.51 -2.04 -1.67
N LEU A 751 -19.91 -1.51 -2.74
CA LEU A 751 -20.51 -0.41 -3.50
C LEU A 751 -21.81 -0.83 -4.21
N ALA A 752 -21.87 -2.05 -4.75
CA ALA A 752 -23.09 -2.61 -5.33
C ALA A 752 -24.21 -2.73 -4.27
N PHE A 753 -23.86 -3.28 -3.11
CA PHE A 753 -24.77 -3.40 -1.96
C PHE A 753 -25.36 -2.05 -1.53
N ALA A 754 -24.53 -0.98 -1.49
CA ALA A 754 -25.03 0.36 -1.19
C ALA A 754 -26.09 0.85 -2.20
N VAL A 755 -25.83 0.63 -3.49
CA VAL A 755 -26.73 1.05 -4.58
C VAL A 755 -28.04 0.27 -4.54
N GLU A 756 -27.97 -1.04 -4.27
CA GLU A 756 -29.15 -1.90 -4.12
C GLU A 756 -30.03 -1.50 -2.93
N ARG A 757 -29.45 -0.85 -1.92
CA ARG A 757 -30.16 -0.28 -0.76
C ARG A 757 -30.60 1.18 -0.93
N GLY A 758 -30.48 1.74 -2.13
CA GLY A 758 -31.02 3.07 -2.44
C GLY A 758 -30.01 4.22 -2.44
N VAL A 759 -28.71 3.96 -2.29
CA VAL A 759 -27.69 5.00 -2.52
C VAL A 759 -27.63 5.34 -4.01
N ASP A 760 -27.87 6.61 -4.34
CA ASP A 760 -27.87 7.11 -5.71
C ASP A 760 -26.68 8.02 -6.06
N THR A 761 -25.87 8.41 -5.07
CA THR A 761 -24.82 9.42 -5.20
C THR A 761 -23.50 8.99 -4.56
N MET A 762 -22.40 9.18 -5.29
CA MET A 762 -21.04 8.83 -4.85
C MET A 762 -20.12 10.05 -4.80
N PHE A 763 -19.36 10.21 -3.71
CA PHE A 763 -18.31 11.22 -3.59
C PHE A 763 -16.98 10.63 -4.07
N TRP A 764 -16.43 11.20 -5.15
CA TRP A 764 -15.35 10.62 -5.92
C TRP A 764 -14.13 11.56 -6.03
N GLU A 765 -12.94 10.97 -5.98
CA GLU A 765 -11.67 11.60 -6.32
C GLU A 765 -10.84 10.68 -7.24
N PRO A 766 -9.91 11.22 -8.04
CA PRO A 766 -9.12 10.44 -8.99
C PRO A 766 -8.43 9.20 -8.41
N ARG A 767 -7.99 9.26 -7.15
CA ARG A 767 -7.28 8.18 -6.45
C ARG A 767 -8.17 7.00 -6.02
N TYR A 768 -9.49 7.12 -6.09
CA TYR A 768 -10.41 6.08 -5.64
C TYR A 768 -10.57 4.99 -6.71
N ALA A 769 -9.54 4.15 -6.87
CA ALA A 769 -9.46 3.16 -7.95
C ALA A 769 -10.62 2.16 -7.94
N SER A 770 -10.99 1.62 -6.77
CA SER A 770 -12.13 0.68 -6.64
C SER A 770 -13.44 1.31 -7.10
N MET A 771 -13.73 2.53 -6.62
CA MET A 771 -14.92 3.27 -7.00
C MET A 771 -14.90 3.70 -8.47
N SER A 772 -13.74 4.08 -9.01
CA SER A 772 -13.58 4.39 -10.44
C SER A 772 -13.92 3.20 -11.32
N ALA A 773 -13.42 2.01 -10.99
CA ALA A 773 -13.74 0.77 -11.70
C ALA A 773 -15.23 0.41 -11.59
N PHE A 774 -15.85 0.65 -10.42
CA PHE A 774 -17.28 0.45 -10.21
C PHE A 774 -18.14 1.39 -11.05
N LEU A 775 -17.86 2.70 -11.03
CA LEU A 775 -18.63 3.75 -11.69
C LEU A 775 -18.51 3.75 -13.23
N ARG A 776 -17.44 3.18 -13.79
CA ARG A 776 -17.24 3.01 -15.25
C ARG A 776 -18.17 1.98 -15.89
N GLN A 777 -18.77 1.09 -15.09
CA GLN A 777 -19.61 0.03 -15.64
C GLN A 777 -20.84 0.64 -16.33
N PRO A 778 -21.23 0.17 -17.54
CA PRO A 778 -22.37 0.74 -18.26
C PRO A 778 -23.66 0.79 -17.43
N LYS A 779 -23.96 -0.28 -16.66
CA LYS A 779 -25.11 -0.37 -15.75
C LYS A 779 -25.09 0.62 -14.57
N ARG A 780 -23.97 1.31 -14.35
CA ARG A 780 -23.77 2.27 -13.24
C ARG A 780 -23.77 3.73 -13.72
N ARG A 781 -24.01 3.99 -15.02
CA ARG A 781 -24.07 5.35 -15.58
C ARG A 781 -25.15 6.24 -14.96
N GLY A 782 -26.23 5.65 -14.44
CA GLY A 782 -27.31 6.37 -13.75
C GLY A 782 -27.00 6.81 -12.31
N ILE A 783 -25.88 6.38 -11.72
CA ILE A 783 -25.45 6.82 -10.38
C ILE A 783 -24.85 8.22 -10.49
N GLN A 784 -25.26 9.14 -9.62
CA GLN A 784 -24.76 10.50 -9.57
C GLN A 784 -23.36 10.58 -8.97
N VAL A 785 -22.56 11.53 -9.44
CA VAL A 785 -21.17 11.72 -8.96
C VAL A 785 -20.91 13.15 -8.51
N ILE A 786 -20.42 13.26 -7.28
CA ILE A 786 -19.77 14.47 -6.76
C ILE A 786 -18.28 14.32 -7.01
N ALA A 787 -17.71 15.20 -7.83
CA ALA A 787 -16.27 15.33 -8.03
C ALA A 787 -15.85 16.77 -7.74
N GLY A 788 -14.56 17.07 -7.87
CA GLY A 788 -14.10 18.42 -7.61
C GLY A 788 -12.62 18.61 -7.83
N SER A 789 -12.17 19.81 -7.48
CA SER A 789 -10.82 20.27 -7.69
C SER A 789 -10.27 20.92 -6.42
N PHE A 790 -8.98 20.71 -6.15
CA PHE A 790 -8.25 21.53 -5.18
C PHE A 790 -7.68 22.79 -5.84
N HIS A 791 -7.87 22.95 -7.15
CA HIS A 791 -7.52 24.11 -7.98
C HIS A 791 -8.72 25.09 -8.09
N ALA A 792 -8.47 26.34 -8.44
CA ALA A 792 -9.51 27.37 -8.61
C ALA A 792 -9.23 28.28 -9.82
N GLU A 793 -7.97 28.33 -10.26
CA GLU A 793 -7.60 28.88 -11.55
C GLU A 793 -8.25 28.08 -12.69
N ARG A 794 -8.62 28.78 -13.77
CA ARG A 794 -9.37 28.21 -14.90
C ARG A 794 -8.78 26.90 -15.41
N ASP A 795 -7.48 26.89 -15.72
CA ASP A 795 -6.84 25.71 -16.30
C ASP A 795 -6.84 24.52 -15.33
N GLY A 796 -6.70 24.77 -14.02
CA GLY A 796 -6.75 23.74 -13.00
C GLY A 796 -8.14 23.09 -12.93
N LEU A 797 -9.19 23.91 -12.92
CA LEU A 797 -10.58 23.43 -12.94
C LEU A 797 -10.89 22.60 -14.18
N LEU A 798 -10.51 23.08 -15.36
CA LEU A 798 -10.74 22.38 -16.63
C LEU A 798 -9.98 21.05 -16.69
N ARG A 799 -8.72 21.01 -16.23
CA ARG A 799 -7.91 19.78 -16.17
C ARG A 799 -8.51 18.74 -15.23
N ASP A 800 -8.96 19.15 -14.04
CA ASP A 800 -9.52 18.22 -13.05
C ASP A 800 -10.91 17.71 -13.46
N LEU A 801 -11.74 18.57 -14.04
CA LEU A 801 -13.02 18.17 -14.61
C LEU A 801 -12.84 17.16 -15.74
N GLU A 802 -11.94 17.43 -16.68
CA GLU A 802 -11.64 16.51 -17.78
C GLU A 802 -11.06 15.18 -17.25
N THR A 803 -10.22 15.24 -16.22
CA THR A 803 -9.73 14.05 -15.52
C THR A 803 -10.87 13.23 -14.94
N ALA A 804 -11.85 13.87 -14.30
CA ALA A 804 -13.04 13.19 -13.76
C ALA A 804 -13.86 12.54 -14.88
N ARG A 805 -14.17 13.28 -15.95
CA ARG A 805 -14.94 12.81 -17.11
C ARG A 805 -14.27 11.60 -17.78
N ARG A 806 -12.98 11.70 -18.09
CA ARG A 806 -12.20 10.60 -18.69
C ARG A 806 -12.10 9.39 -17.76
N ARG A 807 -11.73 9.61 -16.50
CA ARG A 807 -11.56 8.49 -15.54
C ARG A 807 -12.86 7.80 -15.22
N LEU A 808 -14.01 8.43 -15.37
CA LEU A 808 -15.31 7.80 -15.12
C LEU A 808 -16.01 7.35 -16.40
N GLY A 809 -15.52 7.75 -17.58
CA GLY A 809 -16.18 7.50 -18.86
C GLY A 809 -17.53 8.20 -18.96
N ARG A 810 -17.61 9.46 -18.48
CA ARG A 810 -18.83 10.25 -18.37
C ARG A 810 -18.73 11.55 -19.15
N GLY A 811 -19.76 11.85 -19.95
CA GLY A 811 -19.86 13.11 -20.68
C GLY A 811 -20.17 14.31 -19.76
N CYS A 812 -20.83 14.07 -18.62
CA CYS A 812 -21.21 15.08 -17.64
C CYS A 812 -20.94 14.57 -16.21
N ILE A 813 -20.58 15.47 -15.29
CA ILE A 813 -20.50 15.23 -13.85
C ILE A 813 -21.68 15.91 -13.15
N ASP A 814 -22.35 15.26 -12.19
CA ASP A 814 -23.56 15.81 -11.58
C ASP A 814 -23.25 17.05 -10.72
N LEU A 815 -22.26 16.96 -9.83
CA LEU A 815 -21.83 18.09 -9.00
C LEU A 815 -20.31 18.20 -9.02
N PHE A 816 -19.80 19.36 -9.44
CA PHE A 816 -18.36 19.65 -9.44
C PHE A 816 -18.02 20.76 -8.44
N MET A 817 -17.16 20.47 -7.47
CA MET A 817 -16.93 21.37 -6.33
C MET A 817 -15.49 21.87 -6.23
N LEU A 818 -15.30 23.09 -5.73
CA LEU A 818 -14.02 23.50 -5.16
C LEU A 818 -13.85 22.81 -3.79
N PHE A 819 -12.83 21.98 -3.64
CA PHE A 819 -12.61 21.22 -2.41
C PHE A 819 -11.77 21.99 -1.40
N TRP A 820 -12.24 21.97 -0.16
CA TRP A 820 -11.50 22.41 1.02
C TRP A 820 -11.06 23.88 0.95
N VAL A 821 -11.99 24.75 0.58
CA VAL A 821 -11.85 26.20 0.62
C VAL A 821 -11.55 26.63 2.05
N ARG A 822 -10.48 27.42 2.22
CA ARG A 822 -10.03 27.95 3.52
C ARG A 822 -9.91 29.47 3.55
N SER A 823 -10.20 30.13 2.43
CA SER A 823 -10.11 31.57 2.24
C SER A 823 -11.18 32.03 1.24
N PRO A 824 -11.85 33.17 1.47
CA PRO A 824 -12.74 33.78 0.47
C PRO A 824 -12.04 34.05 -0.86
N ALA A 825 -10.72 34.30 -0.86
CA ALA A 825 -9.92 34.49 -2.07
C ALA A 825 -9.94 33.27 -3.02
N ARG A 826 -10.32 32.08 -2.52
CA ARG A 826 -10.51 30.87 -3.34
C ARG A 826 -11.79 30.92 -4.18
N LEU A 827 -12.78 31.69 -3.75
CA LEU A 827 -14.08 31.87 -4.42
C LEU A 827 -14.04 33.06 -5.38
N SER A 828 -13.04 33.07 -6.28
CA SER A 828 -12.82 34.18 -7.20
C SER A 828 -13.88 34.27 -8.31
N ALA A 829 -14.03 35.46 -8.89
CA ALA A 829 -14.89 35.68 -10.04
C ALA A 829 -14.50 34.80 -11.24
N GLU A 830 -13.20 34.55 -11.44
CA GLU A 830 -12.69 33.65 -12.49
C GLU A 830 -13.14 32.19 -12.26
N ALA A 831 -13.03 31.70 -11.04
CA ALA A 831 -13.45 30.34 -10.68
C ALA A 831 -14.96 30.16 -10.92
N LEU A 832 -15.75 31.12 -10.46
CA LEU A 832 -17.20 31.14 -10.64
C LEU A 832 -17.59 31.18 -12.12
N ALA A 833 -16.98 32.07 -12.90
CA ALA A 833 -17.22 32.18 -14.34
C ALA A 833 -16.87 30.87 -15.07
N THR A 834 -15.74 30.24 -14.71
CA THR A 834 -15.31 28.96 -15.28
C THR A 834 -16.30 27.83 -14.97
N LEU A 835 -16.80 27.75 -13.73
CA LEU A 835 -17.80 26.74 -13.35
C LEU A 835 -19.15 26.96 -14.07
N ARG A 836 -19.59 28.22 -14.21
CA ARG A 836 -20.78 28.59 -14.98
C ARG A 836 -20.65 28.23 -16.46
N GLU A 837 -19.48 28.46 -17.06
CA GLU A 837 -19.19 28.03 -18.43
C GLU A 837 -19.26 26.51 -18.58
N CYS A 838 -18.65 25.76 -17.65
CA CYS A 838 -18.72 24.29 -17.64
C CYS A 838 -20.16 23.78 -17.51
N GLN A 839 -21.01 24.46 -16.73
CA GLN A 839 -22.42 24.14 -16.59
C GLN A 839 -23.19 24.44 -17.89
N ALA A 840 -22.99 25.62 -18.49
CA ALA A 840 -23.62 26.00 -19.76
C ALA A 840 -23.25 25.06 -20.91
N ARG A 841 -22.03 24.51 -20.90
CA ARG A 841 -21.58 23.48 -21.86
C ARG A 841 -22.12 22.07 -21.59
N GLY A 842 -22.86 21.87 -20.50
CA GLY A 842 -23.37 20.55 -20.09
C GLY A 842 -22.28 19.58 -19.64
N TRP A 843 -21.09 20.08 -19.26
CA TRP A 843 -20.02 19.25 -18.72
C TRP A 843 -20.23 18.94 -17.23
N ILE A 844 -20.95 19.82 -16.54
CA ILE A 844 -21.43 19.63 -15.17
C ILE A 844 -22.92 19.98 -15.08
N ARG A 845 -23.68 19.34 -14.18
CA ARG A 845 -25.10 19.72 -13.94
C ARG A 845 -25.21 20.86 -12.93
N SER A 846 -24.39 20.83 -11.89
CA SER A 846 -24.28 21.89 -10.89
C SER A 846 -22.85 22.01 -10.35
N TYR A 847 -22.61 23.05 -9.55
CA TYR A 847 -21.32 23.36 -8.95
C TYR A 847 -21.47 23.82 -7.49
N GLY A 848 -20.35 23.91 -6.78
CA GLY A 848 -20.34 24.37 -5.40
C GLY A 848 -18.94 24.40 -4.82
N PHE A 849 -18.86 24.48 -3.50
CA PHE A 849 -17.59 24.35 -2.80
C PHE A 849 -17.75 23.69 -1.43
N SER A 850 -16.67 23.14 -0.91
CA SER A 850 -16.62 22.61 0.46
C SER A 850 -15.72 23.45 1.35
N THR A 851 -16.18 23.76 2.56
CA THR A 851 -15.42 24.58 3.52
C THR A 851 -15.60 24.10 4.96
N HIS A 852 -14.61 24.43 5.80
CA HIS A 852 -14.73 24.37 7.25
C HIS A 852 -14.93 25.74 7.88
N ASP A 853 -14.75 26.80 7.10
CA ASP A 853 -14.90 28.17 7.56
C ASP A 853 -16.35 28.63 7.41
N ARG A 854 -16.96 28.94 8.55
CA ARG A 854 -18.37 29.34 8.59
C ARG A 854 -18.57 30.73 8.01
N ALA A 855 -17.63 31.65 8.23
CA ALA A 855 -17.72 33.01 7.71
C ALA A 855 -17.76 33.00 6.16
N THR A 856 -16.80 32.32 5.53
CA THR A 856 -16.78 32.12 4.07
C THR A 856 -18.08 31.50 3.54
N ALA A 857 -18.67 30.55 4.27
CA ALA A 857 -19.95 29.94 3.87
C ALA A 857 -21.13 30.94 3.95
N CYS A 858 -21.21 31.74 5.02
CA CYS A 858 -22.28 32.73 5.20
C CYS A 858 -22.17 33.85 4.16
N GLU A 859 -20.96 34.33 3.89
CA GLU A 859 -20.71 35.32 2.83
C GLU A 859 -21.14 34.78 1.46
N ALA A 860 -20.79 33.53 1.13
CA ALA A 860 -21.19 32.91 -0.13
C ALA A 860 -22.70 32.68 -0.27
N VAL A 861 -23.41 32.38 0.82
CA VAL A 861 -24.88 32.33 0.82
C VAL A 861 -25.46 33.71 0.50
N ALA A 862 -24.89 34.78 1.08
CA ALA A 862 -25.36 36.14 0.87
C ALA A 862 -25.19 36.63 -0.58
N THR A 863 -24.21 36.11 -1.34
CA THR A 863 -24.07 36.48 -2.76
C THR A 863 -25.08 35.78 -3.68
N GLY A 864 -25.61 34.63 -3.26
CA GLY A 864 -26.50 33.81 -4.10
C GLY A 864 -25.82 33.15 -5.31
N ASP A 865 -24.51 33.26 -5.45
CA ASP A 865 -23.78 32.77 -6.63
C ASP A 865 -23.52 31.26 -6.61
N TRP A 866 -23.53 30.66 -5.42
CA TRP A 866 -23.09 29.29 -5.17
C TRP A 866 -24.29 28.39 -4.82
N PRO A 867 -24.77 27.53 -5.75
CA PRO A 867 -26.00 26.77 -5.53
C PRO A 867 -25.84 25.64 -4.50
N VAL A 868 -24.60 25.22 -4.21
CA VAL A 868 -24.30 24.14 -3.27
C VAL A 868 -23.11 24.48 -2.37
N ILE A 869 -23.27 24.30 -1.06
CA ILE A 869 -22.20 24.41 -0.08
C ILE A 869 -22.11 23.12 0.73
N MET A 870 -20.91 22.53 0.77
CA MET A 870 -20.62 21.39 1.64
C MET A 870 -19.88 21.86 2.89
N THR A 871 -20.50 21.74 4.06
CA THR A 871 -19.96 22.27 5.32
C THR A 871 -19.90 21.23 6.43
N ARG A 872 -19.01 21.46 7.40
CA ARG A 872 -18.91 20.60 8.58
C ARG A 872 -20.16 20.77 9.43
N HIS A 873 -20.83 19.68 9.74
CA HIS A 873 -21.94 19.67 10.68
C HIS A 873 -22.00 18.36 11.47
N SER A 874 -22.24 18.47 12.77
CA SER A 874 -22.54 17.36 13.69
C SER A 874 -23.07 17.94 15.01
N ALA A 875 -23.59 17.09 15.91
CA ALA A 875 -24.00 17.57 17.23
C ALA A 875 -22.83 18.13 18.07
N ALA A 876 -21.57 17.80 17.74
CA ALA A 876 -20.39 18.44 18.31
C ALA A 876 -19.98 19.75 17.62
N HIS A 877 -20.46 20.02 16.41
CA HIS A 877 -20.09 21.21 15.62
C HIS A 877 -21.36 21.93 15.13
N ARG A 878 -22.07 22.54 16.08
CA ARG A 878 -23.40 23.16 15.87
C ARG A 878 -23.37 24.61 15.41
N GLY A 879 -22.19 25.22 15.24
CA GLY A 879 -22.08 26.64 14.88
C GLY A 879 -22.81 27.02 13.59
N ALA A 880 -22.95 26.08 12.64
CA ALA A 880 -23.72 26.31 11.42
C ALA A 880 -25.24 26.39 11.64
N GLU A 881 -25.77 25.77 12.71
CA GLU A 881 -27.21 25.78 13.02
C GLU A 881 -27.71 27.21 13.29
N ALA A 882 -26.90 28.03 13.97
CA ALA A 882 -27.28 29.38 14.39
C ALA A 882 -27.20 30.43 13.27
N GLU A 883 -26.22 30.31 12.36
CA GLU A 883 -25.86 31.40 11.44
C GLU A 883 -26.00 31.03 9.96
N LEU A 884 -25.88 29.74 9.59
CA LEU A 884 -25.70 29.32 8.19
C LEU A 884 -26.91 28.56 7.64
N LEU A 885 -27.39 27.54 8.35
CA LEU A 885 -28.34 26.56 7.78
C LEU A 885 -29.72 27.17 7.52
N GLY A 886 -30.20 28.06 8.40
CA GLY A 886 -31.43 28.82 8.19
C GLY A 886 -31.33 29.75 6.98
N ALA A 887 -30.30 30.60 6.94
CA ALA A 887 -30.04 31.50 5.83
C ALA A 887 -29.87 30.78 4.48
N ALA A 888 -29.19 29.62 4.48
CA ALA A 888 -29.06 28.79 3.28
C ALA A 888 -30.42 28.25 2.80
N ALA A 889 -31.31 27.85 3.72
CA ALA A 889 -32.65 27.40 3.37
C ALA A 889 -33.48 28.52 2.74
N GLU A 890 -33.44 29.71 3.33
CA GLU A 890 -34.13 30.91 2.82
C GLU A 890 -33.60 31.33 1.45
N ALA A 891 -32.29 31.28 1.24
CA ALA A 891 -31.65 31.58 -0.04
C ALA A 891 -31.79 30.45 -1.09
N GLY A 892 -32.36 29.30 -0.72
CA GLY A 892 -32.47 28.12 -1.59
C GLY A 892 -31.12 27.44 -1.90
N VAL A 893 -30.07 27.73 -1.14
CA VAL A 893 -28.74 27.12 -1.31
C VAL A 893 -28.75 25.70 -0.73
N GLY A 894 -28.35 24.71 -1.53
CA GLY A 894 -28.31 23.31 -1.09
C GLY A 894 -27.13 23.01 -0.17
N MET A 895 -27.38 22.39 0.97
CA MET A 895 -26.31 22.04 1.93
C MET A 895 -25.98 20.55 1.89
N LEU A 896 -24.69 20.23 1.86
CA LEU A 896 -24.16 18.89 2.10
C LEU A 896 -23.44 18.86 3.45
N GLY A 897 -23.89 17.99 4.34
CA GLY A 897 -23.24 17.78 5.64
C GLY A 897 -22.04 16.84 5.51
N PHE A 898 -20.92 17.18 6.14
CA PHE A 898 -19.83 16.22 6.31
C PHE A 898 -19.21 16.25 7.69
N SER A 899 -18.53 15.15 8.03
CA SER A 899 -18.00 14.89 9.37
C SER A 899 -19.08 14.76 10.44
N ALA A 900 -20.26 14.21 10.10
CA ALA A 900 -21.35 13.93 11.04
C ALA A 900 -20.88 13.13 12.27
N LEU A 901 -19.91 12.21 12.09
CA LEU A 901 -19.32 11.42 13.17
C LEU A 901 -18.15 12.13 13.90
N CYS A 902 -17.82 13.38 13.57
CA CYS A 902 -16.61 14.08 14.03
C CYS A 902 -15.34 13.22 13.88
N TYR A 903 -15.15 12.60 12.71
CA TYR A 903 -14.08 11.63 12.43
C TYR A 903 -14.08 10.41 13.36
N GLY A 904 -15.27 9.97 13.79
CA GLY A 904 -15.50 8.83 14.69
C GLY A 904 -15.57 9.20 16.17
N ARG A 905 -15.30 10.45 16.55
CA ARG A 905 -15.37 10.89 17.97
C ARG A 905 -16.77 10.91 18.53
N MET A 906 -17.78 11.16 17.71
CA MET A 906 -19.18 11.04 18.11
C MET A 906 -19.56 9.59 18.47
N LEU A 907 -18.73 8.59 18.18
CA LEU A 907 -19.01 7.20 18.54
C LEU A 907 -18.35 6.79 19.86
N ARG A 908 -17.69 7.74 20.55
CA ARG A 908 -17.02 7.46 21.83
C ARG A 908 -18.03 7.46 22.98
N PRO A 909 -17.74 6.73 24.06
CA PRO A 909 -18.46 6.89 25.32
C PRO A 909 -18.46 8.33 25.83
N SER A 910 -19.49 8.66 26.61
CA SER A 910 -19.72 9.95 27.28
C SER A 910 -20.62 9.73 28.50
N SER A 911 -20.89 10.77 29.29
CA SER A 911 -21.85 10.67 30.39
C SER A 911 -23.28 10.38 29.90
N VAL A 912 -23.61 10.77 28.66
CA VAL A 912 -24.93 10.56 28.03
C VAL A 912 -25.06 9.17 27.40
N TYR A 913 -24.04 8.74 26.67
CA TYR A 913 -24.00 7.45 25.99
C TYR A 913 -22.82 6.61 26.49
N ALA A 914 -23.09 5.61 27.32
CA ALA A 914 -22.06 4.72 27.87
C ALA A 914 -21.26 3.96 26.79
N ARG A 915 -21.86 3.69 25.62
CA ARG A 915 -21.21 3.00 24.48
C ARG A 915 -21.04 3.90 23.25
N GLY A 916 -21.35 5.19 23.37
CA GLY A 916 -21.54 6.10 22.25
C GLY A 916 -22.88 5.90 21.53
N PRO A 917 -23.37 6.93 20.80
CA PRO A 917 -24.57 6.83 19.96
C PRO A 917 -24.34 5.94 18.73
N ALA A 918 -25.43 5.44 18.15
CA ALA A 918 -25.36 4.70 16.90
C ALA A 918 -24.93 5.62 15.73
N PRO A 919 -24.05 5.18 14.81
CA PRO A 919 -23.64 5.99 13.67
C PRO A 919 -24.78 6.57 12.83
N PRO A 920 -25.87 5.82 12.52
CA PRO A 920 -27.03 6.36 11.80
C PRO A 920 -27.62 7.61 12.46
N ASP A 921 -27.71 7.64 13.79
CA ASP A 921 -28.34 8.75 14.51
C ASP A 921 -27.53 10.05 14.37
N CYS A 922 -26.20 9.95 14.29
CA CYS A 922 -25.34 11.10 14.04
C CYS A 922 -25.58 11.71 12.64
N TYR A 923 -25.87 10.87 11.63
CA TYR A 923 -26.25 11.35 10.30
C TYR A 923 -27.65 11.96 10.31
N ARG A 924 -28.63 11.28 10.94
CA ARG A 924 -30.00 11.78 11.08
C ARG A 924 -30.05 13.15 11.77
N TYR A 925 -29.23 13.36 12.81
CA TYR A 925 -29.10 14.66 13.48
C TYR A 925 -28.75 15.80 12.50
N SER A 926 -27.84 15.53 11.57
CA SER A 926 -27.45 16.51 10.55
C SER A 926 -28.53 16.66 9.47
N LEU A 927 -29.18 15.57 9.09
CA LEU A 927 -30.25 15.56 8.11
C LEU A 927 -31.52 16.28 8.60
N ALA A 928 -31.75 16.31 9.91
CA ALA A 928 -32.86 17.02 10.53
C ALA A 928 -32.73 18.56 10.46
N GLN A 929 -31.55 19.09 10.09
CA GLN A 929 -31.33 20.52 10.00
C GLN A 929 -31.86 21.13 8.69
N PRO A 930 -32.21 22.44 8.68
CA PRO A 930 -32.60 23.15 7.47
C PRO A 930 -31.54 23.09 6.36
N ALA A 931 -31.99 23.08 5.10
CA ALA A 931 -31.18 23.02 3.87
C ALA A 931 -30.25 21.79 3.67
N VAL A 932 -30.02 20.96 4.69
CA VAL A 932 -29.14 19.77 4.59
C VAL A 932 -29.83 18.69 3.78
N ALA A 933 -29.47 18.53 2.51
CA ALA A 933 -30.07 17.53 1.64
C ALA A 933 -29.49 16.13 1.84
N ALA A 934 -28.17 16.02 2.07
CA ALA A 934 -27.51 14.75 2.27
C ALA A 934 -26.26 14.87 3.16
N CYS A 935 -25.86 13.74 3.75
CA CYS A 935 -24.60 13.62 4.47
C CYS A 935 -23.59 12.73 3.73
N VAL A 936 -22.33 13.15 3.69
CA VAL A 936 -21.25 12.34 3.14
C VAL A 936 -20.75 11.34 4.18
N SER A 937 -20.90 10.05 3.88
CA SER A 937 -20.45 8.92 4.68
C SER A 937 -19.23 8.25 4.06
N ALA A 938 -18.22 7.95 4.88
CA ALA A 938 -16.97 7.33 4.44
C ALA A 938 -16.69 6.06 5.26
N PRO A 939 -17.47 4.97 5.07
CA PRO A 939 -17.24 3.70 5.74
C PRO A 939 -15.93 3.05 5.28
N ARG A 940 -15.23 2.42 6.20
CA ARG A 940 -13.96 1.71 5.95
C ARG A 940 -14.17 0.25 5.55
N ARG A 941 -15.28 -0.33 5.98
CA ARG A 941 -15.58 -1.77 5.85
C ARG A 941 -17.05 -1.99 5.55
N HIS A 942 -17.38 -3.16 5.02
CA HIS A 942 -18.75 -3.54 4.67
C HIS A 942 -19.72 -3.41 5.85
N ARG A 943 -19.31 -3.84 7.06
CA ARG A 943 -20.14 -3.73 8.27
C ARG A 943 -20.54 -2.28 8.60
N GLU A 944 -19.58 -1.35 8.56
CA GLU A 944 -19.85 0.08 8.81
C GLU A 944 -20.78 0.66 7.74
N LEU A 945 -20.62 0.23 6.48
CA LEU A 945 -21.54 0.63 5.40
C LEU A 945 -22.95 0.12 5.68
N ALA A 946 -23.11 -1.17 5.98
CA ALA A 946 -24.42 -1.77 6.25
C ALA A 946 -25.14 -1.09 7.41
N GLU A 947 -24.42 -0.78 8.49
CA GLU A 947 -24.95 -0.04 9.63
C GLU A 947 -25.40 1.38 9.24
N ASN A 948 -24.55 2.13 8.52
CA ASN A 948 -24.88 3.50 8.10
C ASN A 948 -26.10 3.57 7.16
N LEU A 949 -26.36 2.52 6.36
CA LEU A 949 -27.49 2.49 5.43
C LEU A 949 -28.86 2.44 6.13
N ALA A 950 -28.92 2.14 7.43
CA ALA A 950 -30.15 2.22 8.22
C ALA A 950 -30.78 3.64 8.22
N VAL A 951 -29.98 4.68 7.89
CA VAL A 951 -30.48 6.05 7.65
C VAL A 951 -31.54 6.08 6.54
N LEU A 952 -31.43 5.22 5.53
CA LEU A 952 -32.35 5.12 4.40
C LEU A 952 -33.64 4.36 4.74
N GLU A 953 -33.70 3.65 5.86
CA GLU A 953 -34.90 2.92 6.29
C GLU A 953 -35.74 3.75 7.25
N ARG A 954 -35.08 4.56 8.10
CA ARG A 954 -35.71 5.47 9.06
C ARG A 954 -34.98 6.81 9.00
N PRO A 955 -35.55 7.86 8.38
CA PRO A 955 -34.85 9.13 8.18
C PRO A 955 -34.91 10.07 9.39
N GLU A 956 -35.91 9.92 10.27
CA GLU A 956 -36.20 10.87 11.36
C GLU A 956 -35.66 10.40 12.73
N LEU A 957 -35.46 11.37 13.63
CA LEU A 957 -35.13 11.17 15.04
C LEU A 957 -36.22 11.83 15.90
N GLY A 958 -36.51 11.24 17.06
CA GLY A 958 -37.36 11.88 18.06
C GLY A 958 -36.62 13.00 18.81
N ASP A 959 -37.38 13.95 19.37
CA ASP A 959 -36.83 15.12 20.08
C ASP A 959 -35.91 14.75 21.25
N GLU A 960 -36.26 13.71 22.02
CA GLU A 960 -35.43 13.22 23.12
C GLU A 960 -34.05 12.74 22.63
N GLN A 961 -34.00 12.06 21.49
CA GLN A 961 -32.75 11.59 20.89
C GLN A 961 -31.91 12.77 20.35
N LEU A 962 -32.57 13.81 19.80
CA LEU A 962 -31.88 15.03 19.38
C LEU A 962 -31.23 15.75 20.57
N GLU A 963 -31.93 15.88 21.69
CA GLU A 963 -31.37 16.48 22.91
C GLU A 963 -30.23 15.66 23.51
N ALA A 964 -30.37 14.33 23.55
CA ALA A 964 -29.30 13.45 23.99
C ALA A 964 -28.05 13.59 23.10
N LEU A 965 -28.21 13.66 21.78
CA LEU A 965 -27.10 13.91 20.85
C LEU A 965 -26.48 15.30 21.03
N ARG A 966 -27.26 16.35 21.32
CA ARG A 966 -26.75 17.69 21.66
C ARG A 966 -25.91 17.66 22.93
N ALA A 967 -26.39 16.98 23.97
CA ALA A 967 -25.67 16.83 25.24
C ALA A 967 -24.34 16.08 25.05
N HIS A 968 -24.38 14.94 24.36
CA HIS A 968 -23.19 14.19 23.97
C HIS A 968 -22.23 15.03 23.13
N GLY A 969 -22.76 15.77 22.16
CA GLY A 969 -21.99 16.65 21.30
C GLY A 969 -21.23 17.75 22.05
N ARG A 970 -21.76 18.27 23.16
CA ARG A 970 -21.06 19.25 24.02
C ARG A 970 -19.80 18.66 24.64
N GLU A 971 -19.88 17.45 25.18
CA GLU A 971 -18.71 16.72 25.74
C GLU A 971 -17.67 16.44 24.66
N ILE A 972 -18.10 15.94 23.50
CA ILE A 972 -17.20 15.65 22.37
C ILE A 972 -16.55 16.93 21.82
N TYR A 973 -17.28 18.06 21.79
CA TYR A 973 -16.72 19.34 21.38
C TYR A 973 -15.64 19.81 22.35
N ALA A 974 -15.89 19.73 23.66
CA ALA A 974 -14.92 20.09 24.69
C ALA A 974 -13.63 19.26 24.59
N ASP A 975 -13.75 17.93 24.47
CA ASP A 975 -12.58 17.06 24.25
C ASP A 975 -11.87 17.40 22.93
N ASN A 976 -12.61 17.65 21.85
CA ASN A 976 -12.00 18.00 20.56
C ASN A 976 -11.31 19.38 20.57
N ALA A 977 -11.81 20.33 21.35
CA ALA A 977 -11.17 21.62 21.58
C ALA A 977 -9.87 21.45 22.36
N ARG A 978 -9.88 20.66 23.45
CA ARG A 978 -8.69 20.28 24.22
C ARG A 978 -7.67 19.55 23.35
N PHE A 979 -8.11 18.57 22.56
CA PHE A 979 -7.31 17.85 21.57
C PHE A 979 -6.68 18.81 20.55
N GLY A 980 -7.46 19.77 20.05
CA GLY A 980 -6.98 20.78 19.11
C GLY A 980 -5.88 21.65 19.71
N ARG A 981 -6.07 22.11 20.95
CA ARG A 981 -5.11 22.94 21.69
C ARG A 981 -3.82 22.16 22.00
N LEU A 982 -3.94 21.00 22.63
CA LEU A 982 -2.80 20.29 23.22
C LEU A 982 -2.08 19.35 22.26
N LEU A 983 -2.76 18.73 21.29
CA LEU A 983 -2.10 17.80 20.36
C LEU A 983 -1.83 18.44 19.00
N ARG A 984 -2.84 19.08 18.39
CA ARG A 984 -2.66 19.67 17.05
C ARG A 984 -1.82 20.94 17.06
N ARG A 985 -2.00 21.78 18.09
CA ARG A 985 -1.33 23.08 18.22
C ARG A 985 -0.26 23.14 19.31
N GLY A 986 -0.15 22.11 20.17
CA GLY A 986 0.54 22.01 21.48
C GLY A 986 2.01 22.40 21.62
N GLY A 987 2.59 23.14 20.68
CA GLY A 987 3.96 23.61 20.66
C GLY A 987 4.26 24.03 19.22
N ALA A 988 5.22 24.95 19.04
CA ALA A 988 5.59 25.64 17.80
C ALA A 988 5.05 24.93 16.54
N PRO A 989 4.13 25.55 15.76
CA PRO A 989 3.62 24.99 14.53
C PRO A 989 4.77 24.39 13.71
N LEU A 990 4.51 23.32 12.95
CA LEU A 990 5.50 22.74 12.02
C LEU A 990 6.32 23.84 11.32
N ARG A 991 5.66 24.94 10.92
CA ARG A 991 6.24 26.15 10.34
C ARG A 991 7.24 26.93 11.21
N GLU A 992 7.08 27.01 12.52
CA GLU A 992 8.04 27.65 13.44
C GLU A 992 9.26 26.77 13.71
N ALA A 993 9.07 25.45 13.85
CA ALA A 993 10.19 24.50 13.87
C ALA A 993 11.02 24.56 12.57
N ILE A 994 10.34 24.79 11.44
CA ILE A 994 10.93 25.02 10.12
C ILE A 994 11.77 26.30 10.08
N LEU A 995 11.24 27.40 10.63
CA LEU A 995 11.98 28.66 10.70
C LEU A 995 13.20 28.56 11.62
N ALA A 996 13.08 27.89 12.76
CA ALA A 996 14.19 27.62 13.68
C ALA A 996 15.29 26.75 13.05
N LEU A 997 14.92 25.72 12.25
CA LEU A 997 15.86 24.93 11.45
C LEU A 997 16.64 25.81 10.44
N PHE A 998 15.96 26.77 9.79
CA PHE A 998 16.60 27.67 8.84
C PHE A 998 17.45 28.78 9.49
N GLU A 999 17.17 29.17 10.73
CA GLU A 999 18.01 30.10 11.50
C GLU A 999 19.32 29.43 11.92
N ARG A 1000 19.27 28.13 12.27
CA ARG A 1000 20.47 27.33 12.58
C ARG A 1000 21.37 27.06 11.38
N GLY A 1001 20.80 26.89 10.17
CA GLY A 1001 21.56 26.65 8.94
C GLY A 1001 22.09 27.91 8.22
N GLY A 1002 21.85 29.11 8.76
CA GLY A 1002 22.04 30.39 8.05
C GLY A 1002 23.19 31.28 8.51
N SER A 1003 23.96 30.90 9.52
CA SER A 1003 25.05 31.74 10.05
C SER A 1003 26.40 31.03 9.97
N PRO A 1004 27.32 31.44 9.08
CA PRO A 1004 28.73 31.31 9.37
C PRO A 1004 29.06 32.42 10.37
N GLU A 1005 29.34 32.07 11.64
CA GLU A 1005 30.07 33.04 12.48
C GLU A 1005 31.41 33.31 11.79
N PRO A 1006 31.72 34.57 11.42
CA PRO A 1006 33.06 34.89 10.98
C PRO A 1006 33.98 34.72 12.19
N ALA A 1007 34.96 33.81 12.04
CA ALA A 1007 36.04 33.66 12.99
C ALA A 1007 36.61 35.03 13.38
N ALA A 1008 36.72 35.26 14.69
CA ALA A 1008 37.27 36.47 15.27
C ALA A 1008 38.58 36.86 14.57
N SER A 1009 38.56 37.95 13.80
CA SER A 1009 39.79 38.62 13.39
C SER A 1009 40.23 39.52 14.54
N GLU A 1010 41.11 39.00 15.40
CA GLU A 1010 42.07 39.85 16.07
C GLU A 1010 42.84 40.64 14.99
N ARG A 1011 42.71 41.96 15.02
CA ARG A 1011 43.75 42.88 14.59
C ARG A 1011 43.52 44.25 15.21
N ASP A 1012 44.43 44.59 16.12
CA ASP A 1012 44.74 45.91 16.61
C ASP A 1012 44.62 47.00 15.54
N SER A 1013 44.02 48.13 15.88
CA SER A 1013 44.74 49.42 15.98
C SER A 1013 43.81 50.56 16.42
N PRO A 1014 44.34 51.58 17.14
CA PRO A 1014 43.57 52.42 18.03
C PRO A 1014 42.96 53.65 17.35
N LYS A 1015 41.88 54.14 17.94
CA LYS A 1015 41.31 55.47 17.69
C LYS A 1015 42.38 56.55 17.93
N SER A 1016 42.69 57.30 16.87
CA SER A 1016 43.18 58.68 16.97
C SER A 1016 42.17 59.59 16.30
N SER A 1017 41.77 60.61 17.05
CA SER A 1017 40.98 61.78 16.68
C SER A 1017 41.41 62.46 15.37
N ALA A 1018 40.43 63.00 14.62
CA ALA A 1018 40.26 64.44 14.36
C ALA A 1018 39.45 64.71 13.08
N THR A 1019 38.38 65.49 13.22
CA THR A 1019 37.86 66.53 12.29
C THR A 1019 38.27 66.47 10.81
N HIS A 1020 37.31 66.24 9.91
CA HIS A 1020 36.52 67.29 9.25
C HIS A 1020 35.35 66.70 8.44
#